data_AF-A0AAV7A327-F1
#
_entry.id   AF-A0AAV7A327-F1
#
_cell.length_a   1.000
_cell.length_b   1.000
_cell.length_c   1.000
_cell.angle_alpha   90.00
_cell.angle_beta   90.00
_cell.angle_gamma   90.00
#
_symmetry.space_group_name_H-M   'P 1'
#
loop_
_entity.id
_entity.type
_entity.pdbx_description
1 polymer ?
#
loop_
_entity_poly.entity_id
_entity_poly.type
_entity_poly.pdbx_seq_one_letter_code
_entity_poly.pdbx_strand_id
1 'polypeptide(L)'
;MKFWMFAWITVACVIFWKAESSMVKLDNGGYEDIVIAINPNLQEDPKIITKIQDMVKEATTYLFYATKKQLFIRSVKILIPSSWLNRNYTKSKTETYEKADVVIADSYLKYRDDPYTLQYGRCGEPGRYIHLTPNFLLDDNLLSVYGPRGRVFVHEWAHLRWGVFDEYNADTPYYIATNGKVEATRCSKYILGLNVKRQDQCQGNSCNLKWCSIDPKTGLYEHGCVFVPEKRQNIKQSIMYSQAISSVSEFCDSTNHNIEAPTLQNKMCNSLSTWEVIMNSTDITSTPPMSSTNIPVPSFSLIQKRDRVITLVLDVSWSMYSDNRIGRLYQAAEVFITQIVETGSYVGIVTFSHYTHEISQLVKITSNVQRNYLKSLLPTSLRSGTDICQGILTGFRVNEKFDGSTHGTEIVLLTDGEDNFDTTLCFPNIKYSGSIIHFIALGPSASQALEDIAEMTEGLNYKATDKVDSNGLIDAFSGIQPSTGDISFQLESTGSTVEPSKCLSGTVIIDRTVGNDTFFLVTWQSEVPNIKLQDPKGKIYTQADFTSNSTSKSSRLAIPGTAEKGTWRYNICNSRTISQVISVIVNSKASDKNVPPITVQAHMNAMRNSYPNPMIVYASVTQGLVPVTGVKVRAIIETDVGNITYLDLLDNGAGADVVKNDGIYSKYFFSYPENGRYSLKVRVEGKDGSRLATPTSRAMYMSGYVENA
;
A
#
# COMPACT_ATOMS: atom_id res chain seq x y z
N MET A 1 -23.38 21.05 -2.78
CA MET A 1 -24.02 20.34 -3.91
C MET A 1 -24.50 18.99 -3.41
N LYS A 2 -25.81 18.76 -3.28
CA LYS A 2 -26.36 17.47 -2.85
C LYS A 2 -26.18 16.46 -3.98
N PHE A 3 -25.12 15.65 -3.93
CA PHE A 3 -24.93 14.53 -4.84
C PHE A 3 -25.91 13.42 -4.45
N TRP A 4 -26.93 13.21 -5.28
CA TRP A 4 -27.69 11.95 -5.29
C TRP A 4 -26.86 10.97 -6.12
N MET A 5 -26.23 10.00 -5.46
CA MET A 5 -25.47 8.95 -6.15
C MET A 5 -25.97 7.61 -5.63
N PHE A 6 -26.80 6.94 -6.43
CA PHE A 6 -27.13 5.53 -6.25
C PHE A 6 -26.00 4.72 -6.88
N ALA A 7 -25.07 4.22 -6.06
CA ALA A 7 -24.01 3.33 -6.51
C ALA A 7 -23.68 2.34 -5.39
N TRP A 8 -23.96 1.07 -5.65
CA TRP A 8 -23.52 -0.06 -4.83
C TRP A 8 -22.14 -0.42 -5.39
N ILE A 9 -21.07 -0.31 -4.62
CA ILE A 9 -19.70 -0.55 -5.11
C ILE A 9 -19.18 -1.83 -4.48
N THR A 10 -18.98 -2.89 -5.24
CA THR A 10 -18.34 -4.12 -4.74
C THR A 10 -16.89 -4.16 -5.23
N VAL A 11 -15.92 -4.10 -4.33
CA VAL A 11 -14.49 -4.34 -4.62
C VAL A 11 -14.01 -5.44 -3.68
N ALA A 12 -13.64 -6.60 -4.24
CA ALA A 12 -12.98 -7.67 -3.50
C ALA A 12 -11.48 -7.60 -3.81
N CYS A 13 -10.65 -7.24 -2.81
CA CYS A 13 -9.20 -7.17 -2.97
C CYS A 13 -8.53 -8.21 -2.07
N VAL A 14 -7.68 -9.03 -2.68
CA VAL A 14 -6.79 -9.95 -1.98
C VAL A 14 -5.43 -9.27 -1.88
N ILE A 15 -5.06 -8.79 -0.69
CA ILE A 15 -3.70 -8.31 -0.44
C ILE A 15 -3.20 -9.01 0.82
N PHE A 16 -2.21 -9.87 0.61
CA PHE A 16 -1.35 -10.37 1.66
C PHE A 16 -0.15 -9.43 1.73
N TRP A 17 -0.09 -8.58 2.75
CA TRP A 17 1.16 -7.89 3.07
C TRP A 17 1.53 -8.09 4.53
N LYS A 18 2.76 -8.57 4.75
CA LYS A 18 3.60 -8.04 5.82
C LYS A 18 3.69 -6.54 5.54
N ALA A 19 3.14 -5.73 6.43
CA ALA A 19 3.36 -4.30 6.41
C ALA A 19 4.80 -3.98 6.81
N GLU A 20 5.79 -4.41 6.04
CA GLU A 20 7.04 -3.65 5.98
C GLU A 20 6.77 -2.52 4.99
N SER A 21 6.16 -1.44 5.50
CA SER A 21 5.75 -0.28 4.71
C SER A 21 6.91 0.54 4.18
N SER A 22 8.11 0.34 4.73
CA SER A 22 9.25 1.21 4.55
C SER A 22 10.50 0.39 4.30
N MET A 23 11.24 0.73 3.25
CA MET A 23 12.56 0.13 2.93
C MET A 23 13.68 0.75 3.76
N VAL A 24 13.34 1.66 4.67
CA VAL A 24 14.29 2.49 5.42
C VAL A 24 15.06 1.64 6.42
N LYS A 25 16.37 1.64 6.25
CA LYS A 25 17.31 1.04 7.19
C LYS A 25 17.93 2.11 8.06
N LEU A 26 18.28 1.74 9.27
CA LEU A 26 19.04 2.59 10.17
C LEU A 26 20.38 1.91 10.45
N ASP A 27 21.47 2.58 10.10
CA ASP A 27 22.82 2.13 10.42
C ASP A 27 23.61 3.29 11.04
N ASN A 28 24.17 3.10 12.24
CA ASN A 28 24.98 4.10 12.94
C ASN A 28 24.35 5.52 12.91
N GLY A 29 23.05 5.61 13.17
CA GLY A 29 22.28 6.86 13.17
C GLY A 29 21.91 7.43 11.80
N GLY A 30 22.40 6.87 10.70
CA GLY A 30 22.04 7.30 9.35
C GLY A 30 20.87 6.49 8.79
N TYR A 31 19.77 7.15 8.47
CA TYR A 31 18.70 6.56 7.69
C TYR A 31 19.13 6.39 6.23
N GLU A 32 18.97 5.17 5.73
CA GLU A 32 19.32 4.76 4.36
C GLU A 32 18.08 4.26 3.61
N ASP A 33 18.14 4.35 2.28
CA ASP A 33 17.14 3.80 1.37
C ASP A 33 15.73 4.42 1.49
N ILE A 34 15.61 5.68 1.95
CA ILE A 34 14.33 6.40 1.93
C ILE A 34 13.83 6.58 0.50
N VAL A 35 12.60 6.17 0.20
CA VAL A 35 12.01 6.25 -1.14
C VAL A 35 11.03 7.43 -1.23
N ILE A 36 11.33 8.37 -2.12
CA ILE A 36 10.44 9.49 -2.48
C ILE A 36 9.94 9.29 -3.90
N ALA A 37 8.64 9.04 -4.08
CA ALA A 37 8.04 8.76 -5.38
C ALA A 37 7.23 9.93 -5.92
N ILE A 38 7.45 10.27 -7.19
CA ILE A 38 6.67 11.27 -7.92
C ILE A 38 5.50 10.57 -8.61
N ASN A 39 4.31 11.14 -8.52
CA ASN A 39 3.12 10.54 -9.13
C ASN A 39 3.20 10.58 -10.67
N PRO A 40 2.92 9.46 -11.39
CA PRO A 40 2.97 9.41 -12.85
C PRO A 40 2.04 10.35 -13.61
N ASN A 41 0.98 10.84 -12.95
CA ASN A 41 0.04 11.78 -13.56
C ASN A 41 0.53 13.23 -13.52
N LEU A 42 1.61 13.52 -12.78
CA LEU A 42 2.20 14.85 -12.73
C LEU A 42 2.95 15.18 -14.02
N GLN A 43 2.74 16.40 -14.52
CA GLN A 43 3.53 16.93 -15.62
C GLN A 43 5.01 17.05 -15.22
N GLU A 44 5.90 16.82 -16.18
CA GLU A 44 7.34 16.87 -15.96
C GLU A 44 7.80 18.28 -15.58
N ASP A 45 8.23 18.45 -14.33
CA ASP A 45 8.95 19.63 -13.85
C ASP A 45 10.24 19.21 -13.10
N PRO A 46 11.42 19.35 -13.73
CA PRO A 46 12.70 19.01 -13.10
C PRO A 46 12.98 19.75 -11.78
N LYS A 47 12.34 20.91 -11.53
CA LYS A 47 12.50 21.66 -10.28
C LYS A 47 12.01 20.89 -9.07
N ILE A 48 11.04 19.98 -9.24
CA ILE A 48 10.53 19.12 -8.17
C ILE A 48 11.69 18.29 -7.58
N ILE A 49 12.54 17.71 -8.44
CA ILE A 49 13.70 16.90 -8.01
C ILE A 49 14.66 17.76 -7.18
N THR A 50 15.00 18.96 -7.66
CA THR A 50 15.89 19.89 -6.95
C THR A 50 15.30 20.30 -5.59
N LYS A 51 14.01 20.64 -5.54
CA LYS A 51 13.35 21.05 -4.30
C LYS A 51 13.23 19.90 -3.28
N ILE A 52 13.05 18.66 -3.73
CA ILE A 52 13.13 17.47 -2.87
C ILE A 52 14.53 17.36 -2.26
N GLN A 53 15.58 17.48 -3.07
CA GLN A 53 16.97 17.38 -2.60
C GLN A 53 17.29 18.48 -1.57
N ASP A 54 16.86 19.70 -1.82
CA ASP A 54 17.08 20.84 -0.91
C ASP A 54 16.33 20.65 0.42
N MET A 55 15.07 20.21 0.36
CA MET A 55 14.28 19.87 1.54
C MET A 55 14.95 18.79 2.40
N VAL A 56 15.46 17.72 1.79
CA VAL A 56 16.14 16.63 2.51
C VAL A 56 17.47 17.10 3.14
N LYS A 57 18.26 17.91 2.42
CA LYS A 57 19.51 18.50 2.95
C LYS A 57 19.26 19.41 4.14
N GLU A 58 18.14 20.13 4.15
CA GLU A 58 17.73 20.91 5.31
C GLU A 58 17.25 20.00 6.45
N ALA A 59 16.37 19.04 6.13
CA ALA A 59 15.76 18.13 7.09
C ALA A 59 16.79 17.31 7.87
N THR A 60 17.82 16.78 7.18
CA THR A 60 18.85 15.95 7.84
C THR A 60 19.56 16.69 8.97
N THR A 61 19.86 17.98 8.76
CA THR A 61 20.52 18.82 9.77
C THR A 61 19.57 19.10 10.93
N TYR A 62 18.32 19.44 10.62
CA TYR A 62 17.30 19.74 11.63
C TYR A 62 16.98 18.51 12.50
N LEU A 63 16.79 17.35 11.87
CA LEU A 63 16.57 16.06 12.51
C LEU A 63 17.70 15.68 13.47
N PHE A 64 18.95 15.89 13.05
CA PHE A 64 20.12 15.60 13.87
C PHE A 64 20.14 16.39 15.18
N TYR A 65 19.86 17.68 15.13
CA TYR A 65 19.77 18.47 16.35
C TYR A 65 18.52 18.15 17.18
N ALA A 66 17.36 17.97 16.54
CA ALA A 66 16.11 17.63 17.21
C ALA A 66 16.18 16.30 17.99
N THR A 67 17.00 15.37 17.50
CA THR A 67 17.23 14.04 18.10
C THR A 67 18.45 13.98 19.02
N LYS A 68 18.94 15.14 19.50
CA LYS A 68 20.10 15.24 20.40
C LYS A 68 21.38 14.61 19.80
N LYS A 69 21.60 14.83 18.50
CA LYS A 69 22.77 14.39 17.71
C LYS A 69 22.85 12.88 17.49
N GLN A 70 21.70 12.21 17.35
CA GLN A 70 21.66 10.76 17.14
C GLN A 70 21.34 10.40 15.70
N LEU A 71 20.30 10.99 15.12
CA LEU A 71 19.71 10.51 13.87
C LEU A 71 19.84 11.53 12.74
N PHE A 72 20.19 11.08 11.55
CA PHE A 72 20.31 11.91 10.36
C PHE A 72 19.91 11.11 9.11
N ILE A 73 19.69 11.79 7.99
CA ILE A 73 19.39 11.15 6.70
C ILE A 73 20.68 10.99 5.91
N ARG A 74 20.99 9.75 5.46
CA ARG A 74 22.22 9.40 4.74
C ARG A 74 21.98 9.13 3.26
N SER A 75 20.91 8.44 2.88
CA SER A 75 20.61 8.17 1.46
C SER A 75 19.12 8.22 1.15
N VAL A 76 18.80 8.78 -0.02
CA VAL A 76 17.44 8.91 -0.54
C VAL A 76 17.40 8.46 -2.00
N LYS A 77 16.40 7.64 -2.34
CA LYS A 77 16.07 7.22 -3.70
C LYS A 77 14.86 8.00 -4.17
N ILE A 78 15.00 8.76 -5.27
CA ILE A 78 13.90 9.49 -5.88
C ILE A 78 13.40 8.68 -7.06
N LEU A 79 12.18 8.15 -6.94
CA LEU A 79 11.50 7.38 -7.98
C LEU A 79 10.83 8.33 -8.98
N ILE A 80 11.46 8.44 -10.15
CA ILE A 80 11.01 9.23 -11.28
C ILE A 80 9.94 8.44 -12.04
N PRO A 81 8.83 9.08 -12.47
CA PRO A 81 7.78 8.37 -13.16
C PRO A 81 8.22 7.93 -14.56
N SER A 82 7.67 6.83 -15.06
CA SER A 82 7.92 6.37 -16.43
C SER A 82 7.30 7.26 -17.51
N SER A 83 6.38 8.17 -17.13
CA SER A 83 5.80 9.18 -18.01
C SER A 83 6.77 10.33 -18.32
N TRP A 84 7.80 10.53 -17.50
CA TRP A 84 8.83 11.55 -17.71
C TRP A 84 9.93 11.02 -18.63
N LEU A 85 10.61 11.93 -19.33
CA LEU A 85 11.70 11.56 -20.22
C LEU A 85 12.82 10.86 -19.45
N ASN A 86 13.23 9.70 -19.95
CA ASN A 86 14.37 8.97 -19.40
C ASN A 86 15.68 9.72 -19.66
N ARG A 87 16.33 10.21 -18.60
CA ARG A 87 17.64 10.91 -18.65
C ARG A 87 18.76 10.06 -18.05
N ASN A 88 18.83 8.78 -18.45
CA ASN A 88 19.78 7.77 -17.94
C ASN A 88 19.67 7.53 -16.43
N TYR A 89 18.44 7.52 -15.92
CA TYR A 89 18.17 7.13 -14.53
C TYR A 89 18.44 5.63 -14.32
N THR A 90 18.88 5.30 -13.12
CA THR A 90 19.13 3.91 -12.71
C THR A 90 17.83 3.12 -12.70
N LYS A 91 17.89 1.83 -13.04
CA LYS A 91 16.70 0.95 -13.02
C LYS A 91 16.23 0.73 -11.59
N SER A 92 14.94 0.91 -11.32
CA SER A 92 14.34 0.54 -10.04
C SER A 92 14.34 -0.99 -9.86
N LYS A 93 14.54 -1.46 -8.62
CA LYS A 93 14.43 -2.88 -8.28
C LYS A 93 13.06 -3.14 -7.65
N THR A 94 12.92 -2.89 -6.36
CA THR A 94 11.71 -3.14 -5.57
C THR A 94 10.95 -1.85 -5.26
N GLU A 95 11.55 -0.69 -5.55
CA GLU A 95 10.96 0.63 -5.33
C GLU A 95 9.74 0.84 -6.24
N THR A 96 8.60 1.12 -5.61
CA THR A 96 7.30 1.34 -6.28
C THR A 96 6.62 2.54 -5.66
N TYR A 97 5.64 3.10 -6.37
CA TYR A 97 4.88 4.25 -5.88
C TYR A 97 4.08 3.88 -4.61
N GLU A 98 3.56 2.66 -4.53
CA GLU A 98 2.75 2.15 -3.42
C GLU A 98 3.57 1.83 -2.15
N LYS A 99 4.88 1.57 -2.29
CA LYS A 99 5.81 1.31 -1.18
C LYS A 99 6.66 2.52 -0.81
N ALA A 100 6.37 3.70 -1.36
CA ALA A 100 7.18 4.89 -1.11
C ALA A 100 6.90 5.46 0.28
N ASP A 101 7.95 5.88 0.98
CA ASP A 101 7.85 6.56 2.27
C ASP A 101 7.26 7.97 2.12
N VAL A 102 7.50 8.60 0.96
CA VAL A 102 7.03 9.93 0.62
C VAL A 102 6.47 9.91 -0.79
N VAL A 103 5.24 10.40 -0.98
CA VAL A 103 4.60 10.53 -2.28
C VAL A 103 4.40 12.00 -2.63
N ILE A 104 4.78 12.36 -3.85
CA ILE A 104 4.54 13.70 -4.43
C ILE A 104 3.38 13.59 -5.41
N ALA A 105 2.23 14.16 -5.05
CA ALA A 105 1.01 14.07 -5.84
C ALA A 105 0.12 15.31 -5.69
N ASP A 106 -0.76 15.53 -6.67
CA ASP A 106 -1.74 16.62 -6.58
C ASP A 106 -2.77 16.38 -5.48
N SER A 107 -3.24 17.47 -4.86
CA SER A 107 -4.37 17.44 -3.93
C SER A 107 -5.67 17.11 -4.69
N TYR A 108 -6.20 15.89 -4.52
CA TYR A 108 -7.35 15.41 -5.30
C TYR A 108 -8.67 16.10 -4.92
N LEU A 109 -8.84 16.51 -3.67
CA LEU A 109 -9.87 17.44 -3.25
C LEU A 109 -9.25 18.83 -3.31
N LYS A 110 -9.73 19.73 -4.19
CA LYS A 110 -9.24 21.11 -4.38
C LYS A 110 -9.33 21.99 -3.11
N TYR A 111 -8.63 21.62 -2.05
CA TYR A 111 -8.53 22.31 -0.78
C TYR A 111 -7.14 22.11 -0.22
N ARG A 112 -6.29 23.09 -0.54
CA ARG A 112 -4.97 23.37 0.02
C ARG A 112 -3.88 22.33 -0.26
N ASP A 113 -2.65 22.81 -0.12
CA ASP A 113 -1.39 22.10 -0.39
C ASP A 113 -0.79 21.57 0.91
N ASP A 114 -1.66 21.09 1.80
CA ASP A 114 -1.30 20.71 3.17
C ASP A 114 -0.47 19.40 3.17
N PRO A 115 0.77 19.42 3.69
CA PRO A 115 1.53 18.21 3.98
C PRO A 115 0.81 17.34 5.02
N TYR A 116 0.86 16.02 4.86
CA TYR A 116 0.34 15.11 5.87
C TYR A 116 0.99 13.75 5.83
N THR A 117 0.88 13.02 6.94
CA THR A 117 1.25 11.61 7.04
C THR A 117 0.01 10.76 7.19
N LEU A 118 -0.13 9.74 6.33
CA LEU A 118 -1.17 8.73 6.53
C LEU A 118 -0.72 7.76 7.63
N GLN A 119 -1.37 7.81 8.79
CA GLN A 119 -1.17 6.86 9.88
C GLN A 119 -2.51 6.34 10.41
N TYR A 120 -2.58 5.04 10.68
CA TYR A 120 -3.68 4.41 11.43
C TYR A 120 -3.15 3.69 12.68
N GLY A 121 -1.84 3.66 12.85
CA GLY A 121 -1.17 3.01 13.98
C GLY A 121 -1.49 3.71 15.28
N ARG A 122 -1.23 3.01 16.38
CA ARG A 122 -1.30 3.58 17.72
C ARG A 122 -0.01 4.34 18.06
N CYS A 123 0.01 4.93 19.24
CA CYS A 123 1.22 5.57 19.75
C CYS A 123 2.43 4.64 19.66
N GLY A 124 3.50 5.11 19.02
CA GLY A 124 4.74 4.33 18.83
C GLY A 124 4.73 3.42 17.59
N GLU A 125 3.62 3.30 16.87
CA GLU A 125 3.51 2.49 15.66
C GLU A 125 3.76 3.34 14.40
N PRO A 126 4.66 2.92 13.48
CA PRO A 126 4.93 3.69 12.26
C PRO A 126 3.69 3.95 11.39
N GLY A 127 3.68 5.12 10.75
CA GLY A 127 2.75 5.48 9.70
C GLY A 127 3.03 4.75 8.37
N ARG A 128 2.32 5.17 7.32
CA ARG A 128 2.42 4.58 5.98
C ARG A 128 3.24 5.36 5.00
N TYR A 129 2.87 6.60 4.76
CA TYR A 129 3.60 7.48 3.86
C TYR A 129 3.31 8.95 4.21
N ILE A 130 4.25 9.81 3.83
CA ILE A 130 4.08 11.25 3.82
C ILE A 130 3.59 11.67 2.45
N HIS A 131 2.57 12.52 2.39
CA HIS A 131 2.07 13.12 1.17
C HIS A 131 2.46 14.60 1.11
N LEU A 132 3.10 14.99 0.00
CA LEU A 132 3.44 16.37 -0.30
C LEU A 132 2.90 16.73 -1.69
N THR A 133 2.47 17.99 -1.87
CA THR A 133 2.05 18.46 -3.20
C THR A 133 3.21 19.10 -3.97
N PRO A 134 3.15 19.13 -5.32
CA PRO A 134 4.10 19.91 -6.12
C PRO A 134 4.11 21.40 -5.72
N ASN A 135 2.95 22.00 -5.45
CA ASN A 135 2.87 23.40 -5.02
C ASN A 135 3.55 23.62 -3.66
N PHE A 136 3.40 22.70 -2.69
CA PHE A 136 4.15 22.79 -1.43
C PHE A 136 5.66 22.89 -1.68
N LEU A 137 6.19 22.12 -2.62
CA LEU A 137 7.61 22.13 -2.98
C LEU A 137 8.03 23.37 -3.80
N LEU A 138 7.16 23.89 -4.65
CA LEU A 138 7.50 24.91 -5.66
C LEU A 138 7.09 26.34 -5.27
N ASP A 139 6.01 26.52 -4.52
CA ASP A 139 5.51 27.84 -4.12
C ASP A 139 6.16 28.31 -2.82
N ASP A 140 7.06 29.29 -2.93
CA ASP A 140 7.77 29.86 -1.79
C ASP A 140 6.87 30.75 -0.90
N ASN A 141 5.65 31.12 -1.33
CA ASN A 141 4.68 31.80 -0.46
C ASN A 141 4.25 30.92 0.72
N LEU A 142 4.26 29.59 0.53
CA LEU A 142 3.90 28.62 1.56
C LEU A 142 4.96 28.52 2.68
N LEU A 143 6.19 29.01 2.47
CA LEU A 143 7.21 29.09 3.52
C LEU A 143 6.77 30.02 4.67
N SER A 144 5.98 31.04 4.37
CA SER A 144 5.46 31.96 5.39
C SER A 144 4.38 31.34 6.26
N VAL A 145 3.77 30.22 5.83
CA VAL A 145 2.63 29.56 6.47
C VAL A 145 3.05 28.29 7.18
N TYR A 146 3.88 27.47 6.53
CA TYR A 146 4.35 26.18 7.06
C TYR A 146 5.76 26.24 7.64
N GLY A 147 6.49 27.31 7.37
CA GLY A 147 7.91 27.41 7.65
C GLY A 147 8.77 26.70 6.61
N PRO A 148 10.08 26.56 6.90
CA PRO A 148 11.01 25.87 6.04
C PRO A 148 10.63 24.41 5.78
N ARG A 149 10.77 23.97 4.52
CA ARG A 149 10.30 22.65 4.07
C ARG A 149 10.98 21.51 4.80
N GLY A 150 12.27 21.63 5.13
CA GLY A 150 12.99 20.60 5.90
C GLY A 150 12.42 20.38 7.31
N ARG A 151 11.90 21.44 7.95
CA ARG A 151 11.27 21.33 9.28
C ARG A 151 9.91 20.64 9.22
N VAL A 152 9.12 20.97 8.20
CA VAL A 152 7.84 20.29 7.93
C VAL A 152 8.08 18.82 7.62
N PHE A 153 9.12 18.51 6.84
CA PHE A 153 9.50 17.13 6.59
C PHE A 153 9.83 16.38 7.89
N VAL A 154 10.56 16.98 8.84
CA VAL A 154 10.87 16.34 10.13
C VAL A 154 9.63 16.17 11.00
N HIS A 155 8.68 17.10 10.96
CA HIS A 155 7.39 16.97 11.63
C HIS A 155 6.61 15.76 11.09
N GLU A 156 6.45 15.66 9.77
CA GLU A 156 5.78 14.52 9.13
C GLU A 156 6.57 13.22 9.27
N TRP A 157 7.91 13.29 9.26
CA TRP A 157 8.77 12.14 9.54
C TRP A 157 8.56 11.58 10.93
N ALA A 158 8.27 12.43 11.93
CA ALA A 158 7.99 11.97 13.27
C ALA A 158 6.67 11.18 13.34
N HIS A 159 5.62 11.62 12.65
CA HIS A 159 4.41 10.84 12.47
C HIS A 159 4.70 9.50 11.77
N LEU A 160 5.46 9.54 10.67
CA LEU A 160 5.74 8.35 9.86
C LEU A 160 6.57 7.32 10.63
N ARG A 161 7.66 7.74 11.26
CA ARG A 161 8.67 6.82 11.79
C ARG A 161 8.39 6.37 13.22
N TRP A 162 7.85 7.26 14.06
CA TRP A 162 7.67 6.99 15.49
C TRP A 162 6.22 6.93 15.94
N GLY A 163 5.25 7.17 15.06
CA GLY A 163 3.83 7.08 15.42
C GLY A 163 3.42 8.06 16.52
N VAL A 164 4.03 9.25 16.53
CA VAL A 164 3.62 10.34 17.41
C VAL A 164 2.47 11.12 16.77
N PHE A 165 1.79 11.96 17.56
CA PHE A 165 0.65 12.74 17.10
C PHE A 165 0.87 14.24 17.35
N ASP A 166 0.01 15.04 16.74
CA ASP A 166 0.02 16.49 16.88
C ASP A 166 -0.22 16.90 18.35
N GLU A 167 0.54 17.90 18.78
CA GLU A 167 0.42 18.53 20.09
C GLU A 167 -0.41 19.84 20.03
N TYR A 168 -1.17 20.02 18.95
CA TYR A 168 -2.26 20.98 18.78
C TYR A 168 -3.57 20.23 18.48
N ASN A 169 -4.70 20.94 18.56
CA ASN A 169 -6.00 20.38 18.21
C ASN A 169 -6.90 21.46 17.61
N ALA A 170 -7.29 21.31 16.35
CA ALA A 170 -8.14 22.28 15.65
C ALA A 170 -9.60 22.23 16.10
N ASP A 171 -10.10 21.06 16.53
CA ASP A 171 -11.47 20.88 17.03
C ASP A 171 -11.62 21.38 18.47
N THR A 172 -10.56 21.21 19.26
CA THR A 172 -10.49 21.67 20.66
C THR A 172 -9.29 22.60 20.85
N PRO A 173 -9.32 23.83 20.29
CA PRO A 173 -8.20 24.77 20.35
C PRO A 173 -7.99 25.36 21.75
N TYR A 174 -8.99 25.25 22.63
CA TYR A 174 -8.98 25.77 24.00
C TYR A 174 -9.57 24.78 24.98
N TYR A 175 -9.10 24.83 26.22
CA TYR A 175 -9.62 24.03 27.33
C TYR A 175 -9.55 24.80 28.66
N ILE A 176 -10.31 24.35 29.65
CA ILE A 176 -10.25 24.89 31.02
C ILE A 176 -9.22 24.06 31.79
N ALA A 177 -8.11 24.68 32.17
CA ALA A 177 -7.08 24.02 32.97
C ALA A 177 -7.52 23.82 34.43
N THR A 178 -6.81 22.98 35.18
CA THR A 178 -7.15 22.65 36.58
C THR A 178 -7.17 23.89 37.49
N ASN A 179 -6.44 24.95 37.12
CA ASN A 179 -6.45 26.24 37.82
C ASN A 179 -7.66 27.13 37.48
N GLY A 180 -8.61 26.65 36.68
CA GLY A 180 -9.82 27.37 36.26
C GLY A 180 -9.63 28.39 35.14
N LYS A 181 -8.41 28.51 34.57
CA LYS A 181 -8.13 29.44 33.46
C LYS A 181 -8.32 28.76 32.11
N VAL A 182 -8.76 29.54 31.13
CA VAL A 182 -8.82 29.11 29.73
C VAL A 182 -7.41 29.14 29.14
N GLU A 183 -6.96 27.99 28.65
CA GLU A 183 -5.64 27.81 28.03
C GLU A 183 -5.80 27.35 26.58
N ALA A 184 -4.86 27.76 25.73
CA ALA A 184 -4.75 27.23 24.37
C ALA A 184 -4.20 25.80 24.42
N THR A 185 -4.71 24.93 23.55
CA THR A 185 -4.23 23.55 23.39
C THR A 185 -2.87 23.56 22.70
N ARG A 186 -1.81 23.32 23.47
CA ARG A 186 -0.41 23.34 23.04
C ARG A 186 0.45 22.52 23.98
N CYS A 187 1.59 22.04 23.49
CA CYS A 187 2.51 21.28 24.34
C CYS A 187 3.13 22.12 25.45
N SER A 188 3.79 23.23 25.10
CA SER A 188 4.43 24.10 26.08
C SER A 188 3.55 25.31 26.37
N LYS A 189 3.16 25.49 27.64
CA LYS A 189 2.44 26.69 28.11
C LYS A 189 3.26 27.98 27.95
N TYR A 190 4.57 27.86 27.72
CA TYR A 190 5.48 29.00 27.53
C TYR A 190 5.46 29.59 26.13
N ILE A 191 4.86 28.92 25.14
CA ILE A 191 4.72 29.50 23.79
C ILE A 191 3.92 30.79 23.89
N LEU A 192 4.47 31.91 23.44
CA LEU A 192 3.79 33.19 23.52
C LEU A 192 2.89 33.40 22.29
N GLY A 193 1.77 34.09 22.49
CA GLY A 193 0.77 34.29 21.44
C GLY A 193 -0.48 35.00 21.95
N LEU A 194 -1.32 35.40 21.00
CA LEU A 194 -2.54 36.14 21.24
C LEU A 194 -3.77 35.30 20.85
N ASN A 195 -4.84 35.42 21.63
CA ASN A 195 -6.15 34.84 21.32
C ASN A 195 -6.96 35.84 20.52
N VAL A 196 -7.09 35.60 19.22
CA VAL A 196 -7.73 36.54 18.29
C VAL A 196 -8.72 35.85 17.36
N LYS A 197 -9.65 36.63 16.83
CA LYS A 197 -10.65 36.22 15.85
C LYS A 197 -10.69 37.25 14.71
N ARG A 198 -10.87 36.79 13.47
CA ARG A 198 -11.09 37.70 12.32
C ARG A 198 -12.44 38.39 12.48
N GLN A 199 -12.50 39.70 12.25
CA GLN A 199 -13.77 40.41 12.19
C GLN A 199 -14.58 40.02 10.94
N ASP A 200 -15.91 40.01 11.08
CA ASP A 200 -16.85 39.62 10.02
C ASP A 200 -16.85 40.60 8.82
N GLN A 201 -16.34 41.83 8.99
CA GLN A 201 -16.22 42.84 7.94
C GLN A 201 -14.75 43.06 7.58
N CYS A 202 -14.25 42.30 6.60
CA CYS A 202 -12.95 42.56 5.99
C CYS A 202 -13.07 43.68 4.95
N GLN A 203 -12.18 44.69 5.00
CA GLN A 203 -12.06 45.69 3.94
C GLN A 203 -11.01 45.21 2.93
N GLY A 204 -11.46 44.57 1.86
CA GLY A 204 -10.57 43.95 0.86
C GLY A 204 -9.77 42.78 1.44
N ASN A 205 -8.46 42.71 1.16
CA ASN A 205 -7.56 41.67 1.68
C ASN A 205 -7.08 41.90 3.13
N SER A 206 -7.51 42.98 3.78
CA SER A 206 -7.16 43.28 5.17
C SER A 206 -8.35 43.01 6.10
N CYS A 207 -8.20 42.03 6.99
CA CYS A 207 -9.17 41.73 8.05
C CYS A 207 -8.57 42.18 9.39
N ASN A 208 -9.25 43.11 10.08
CA ASN A 208 -8.85 43.48 11.43
C ASN A 208 -9.06 42.30 12.40
N LEU A 209 -8.08 42.08 13.27
CA LEU A 209 -8.13 41.06 14.32
C LEU A 209 -8.77 41.65 15.58
N LYS A 210 -9.74 40.94 16.16
CA LYS A 210 -10.36 41.27 17.45
C LYS A 210 -9.87 40.30 18.52
N TRP A 211 -9.67 40.79 19.74
CA TRP A 211 -9.43 39.96 20.92
C TRP A 211 -10.59 39.01 21.22
N CYS A 212 -10.25 37.78 21.57
CA CYS A 212 -11.21 36.77 21.97
C CYS A 212 -11.88 37.08 23.30
N SER A 213 -13.21 36.94 23.33
CA SER A 213 -14.03 37.07 24.54
C SER A 213 -14.48 35.69 25.03
N ILE A 214 -14.63 35.53 26.35
CA ILE A 214 -15.13 34.29 26.94
C ILE A 214 -16.64 34.20 26.72
N ASP A 215 -17.12 33.08 26.21
CA ASP A 215 -18.54 32.74 26.11
C ASP A 215 -19.05 32.34 27.51
N PRO A 216 -20.01 33.09 28.09
CA PRO A 216 -20.53 32.81 29.43
C PRO A 216 -21.25 31.46 29.56
N LYS A 217 -21.66 30.82 28.45
CA LYS A 217 -22.33 29.51 28.49
C LYS A 217 -21.36 28.35 28.59
N THR A 218 -20.22 28.43 27.91
CA THR A 218 -19.23 27.35 27.84
C THR A 218 -18.04 27.57 28.76
N GLY A 219 -17.78 28.81 29.17
CA GLY A 219 -16.57 29.20 29.89
C GLY A 219 -15.31 29.21 29.04
N LEU A 220 -15.42 28.93 27.74
CA LEU A 220 -14.33 28.95 26.75
C LEU A 220 -14.41 30.20 25.88
N TYR A 221 -13.42 30.44 25.02
CA TYR A 221 -13.50 31.54 24.04
C TYR A 221 -14.62 31.34 23.02
N GLU A 222 -15.15 32.45 22.52
CA GLU A 222 -16.18 32.47 21.47
C GLU A 222 -15.79 31.70 20.21
N HIS A 223 -16.77 31.12 19.52
CA HIS A 223 -16.55 30.36 18.29
C HIS A 223 -15.79 31.18 17.22
N GLY A 224 -14.79 30.59 16.59
CA GLY A 224 -13.92 31.22 15.60
C GLY A 224 -12.67 31.89 16.16
N CYS A 225 -12.46 31.82 17.49
CA CYS A 225 -11.21 32.21 18.13
C CYS A 225 -10.07 31.24 17.82
N VAL A 226 -8.88 31.79 17.58
CA VAL A 226 -7.66 31.03 17.33
C VAL A 226 -6.49 31.61 18.14
N PHE A 227 -5.61 30.72 18.59
CA PHE A 227 -4.35 31.11 19.21
C PHE A 227 -3.31 31.37 18.11
N VAL A 228 -2.83 32.60 18.01
CA VAL A 228 -1.81 33.01 17.03
C VAL A 228 -0.50 33.22 17.77
N PRO A 229 0.52 32.38 17.56
CA PRO A 229 1.79 32.53 18.27
C PRO A 229 2.57 33.76 17.80
N GLU A 230 3.40 34.29 18.69
CA GLU A 230 4.34 35.36 18.38
C GLU A 230 5.46 34.84 17.46
N LYS A 231 5.82 35.62 16.44
CA LYS A 231 6.83 35.21 15.46
C LYS A 231 8.23 35.08 16.06
N ARG A 232 8.56 35.94 17.03
CA ARG A 232 9.86 36.00 17.70
C ARG A 232 9.69 35.59 19.15
N GLN A 233 10.21 34.42 19.49
CA GLN A 233 10.21 33.87 20.84
C GLN A 233 11.45 32.99 21.04
N ASN A 234 11.76 32.61 22.27
CA ASN A 234 12.95 31.80 22.60
C ASN A 234 12.62 30.35 22.94
N ILE A 235 11.35 29.97 22.82
CA ILE A 235 10.89 28.61 23.12
C ILE A 235 11.36 27.67 22.01
N LYS A 236 11.96 26.54 22.41
CA LYS A 236 12.50 25.54 21.50
C LYS A 236 11.55 24.39 21.18
N GLN A 237 10.53 24.19 22.01
CA GLN A 237 9.54 23.12 21.87
C GLN A 237 8.17 23.68 21.46
N SER A 238 7.38 23.01 20.65
CA SER A 238 7.55 21.65 20.14
C SER A 238 7.44 21.60 18.62
N ILE A 239 8.27 20.77 17.98
CA ILE A 239 8.16 20.44 16.55
C ILE A 239 6.76 19.92 16.22
N MET A 240 6.15 19.13 17.11
CA MET A 240 4.79 18.57 16.91
C MET A 240 3.67 19.56 17.26
N TYR A 241 4.02 20.77 17.71
CA TYR A 241 3.07 21.86 17.89
C TYR A 241 3.11 22.85 16.71
N SER A 242 4.30 23.40 16.41
CA SER A 242 4.43 24.44 15.37
C SER A 242 5.85 24.52 14.83
N GLN A 243 6.15 23.71 13.82
CA GLN A 243 7.42 23.65 13.09
C GLN A 243 7.84 24.95 12.40
N ALA A 244 6.89 25.85 12.15
CA ALA A 244 7.12 27.10 11.43
C ALA A 244 7.73 28.22 12.29
N ILE A 245 7.71 28.10 13.62
CA ILE A 245 8.34 29.08 14.52
C ILE A 245 9.87 28.87 14.47
N SER A 246 10.62 29.93 14.17
CA SER A 246 12.05 29.82 13.90
C SER A 246 12.87 29.29 15.08
N SER A 247 12.47 29.60 16.32
CA SER A 247 13.11 29.14 17.55
C SER A 247 12.85 27.68 17.89
N VAL A 248 11.79 27.07 17.32
CA VAL A 248 11.44 25.67 17.57
C VAL A 248 12.46 24.76 16.90
N SER A 249 13.14 23.93 17.70
CA SER A 249 14.19 23.01 17.26
C SER A 249 14.17 21.67 17.99
N GLU A 250 13.26 21.47 18.94
CA GLU A 250 13.22 20.31 19.82
C GLU A 250 11.79 19.75 19.93
N PHE A 251 11.67 18.44 20.16
CA PHE A 251 10.41 17.81 20.54
C PHE A 251 10.05 18.16 21.98
N CYS A 252 8.76 18.11 22.30
CA CYS A 252 8.31 18.31 23.66
C CYS A 252 8.76 17.15 24.55
N ASP A 253 9.20 17.45 25.77
CA ASP A 253 9.67 16.45 26.74
C ASP A 253 8.90 16.56 28.07
N SER A 254 9.12 15.61 28.97
CA SER A 254 8.41 15.55 30.26
C SER A 254 8.57 16.79 31.15
N THR A 255 9.55 17.66 30.89
CA THR A 255 9.77 18.88 31.69
C THR A 255 8.89 20.06 31.25
N ASN A 256 8.47 20.08 29.99
CA ASN A 256 7.70 21.16 29.39
C ASN A 256 6.36 20.72 28.79
N HIS A 257 6.07 19.42 28.84
CA HIS A 257 4.84 18.82 28.33
C HIS A 257 3.62 19.16 29.17
N ASN A 258 2.56 19.60 28.50
CA ASN A 258 1.28 19.93 29.10
C ASN A 258 0.33 18.73 29.03
N ILE A 259 0.36 17.92 30.09
CA ILE A 259 -0.47 16.71 30.22
C ILE A 259 -1.99 16.98 30.24
N GLU A 260 -2.41 18.21 30.56
CA GLU A 260 -3.82 18.61 30.64
C GLU A 260 -4.40 18.97 29.27
N ALA A 261 -3.56 19.31 28.29
CA ALA A 261 -4.02 19.76 26.99
C ALA A 261 -4.74 18.63 26.25
N PRO A 262 -5.92 18.88 25.63
CA PRO A 262 -6.67 17.87 24.88
C PRO A 262 -6.07 17.63 23.48
N THR A 263 -4.76 17.35 23.43
CA THR A 263 -4.03 17.01 22.20
C THR A 263 -4.28 15.56 21.81
N LEU A 264 -4.10 15.25 20.52
CA LEU A 264 -4.18 13.86 20.07
C LEU A 264 -3.04 13.03 20.66
N GLN A 265 -1.84 13.62 20.81
CA GLN A 265 -0.72 13.00 21.51
C GLN A 265 -1.10 12.55 22.92
N ASN A 266 -1.69 13.43 23.75
CA ASN A 266 -2.06 13.06 25.11
C ASN A 266 -3.11 11.94 25.14
N LYS A 267 -4.10 12.04 24.25
CA LYS A 267 -5.17 11.06 24.14
C LYS A 267 -4.66 9.67 23.72
N MET A 268 -3.72 9.62 22.79
CA MET A 268 -3.26 8.37 22.16
C MET A 268 -2.06 7.74 22.85
N CYS A 269 -1.21 8.55 23.48
CA CYS A 269 0.07 8.14 24.08
C CYS A 269 0.04 8.12 25.60
N ASN A 270 -1.13 7.96 26.24
CA ASN A 270 -1.28 7.97 27.70
C ASN A 270 -0.63 9.20 28.37
N SER A 271 -0.83 10.38 27.78
CA SER A 271 -0.23 11.64 28.22
C SER A 271 1.30 11.71 28.20
N LEU A 272 2.00 10.79 27.53
CA LEU A 272 3.44 10.89 27.29
C LEU A 272 3.73 11.99 26.26
N SER A 273 4.83 12.71 26.50
CA SER A 273 5.34 13.70 25.55
C SER A 273 5.86 13.03 24.27
N THR A 274 5.93 13.80 23.18
CA THR A 274 6.46 13.30 21.91
C THR A 274 7.90 12.78 22.04
N TRP A 275 8.77 13.47 22.80
CA TRP A 275 10.14 13.01 23.01
C TRP A 275 10.23 11.72 23.84
N GLU A 276 9.36 11.49 24.82
CA GLU A 276 9.35 10.24 25.59
C GLU A 276 9.03 9.03 24.70
N VAL A 277 8.09 9.17 23.77
CA VAL A 277 7.76 8.14 22.79
C VAL A 277 8.95 7.88 21.87
N ILE A 278 9.54 8.96 21.31
CA ILE A 278 10.68 8.87 20.39
C ILE A 278 11.91 8.25 21.07
N MET A 279 12.21 8.64 22.32
CA MET A 279 13.35 8.15 23.09
C MET A 279 13.26 6.65 23.40
N ASN A 280 12.04 6.10 23.51
CA ASN A 280 11.81 4.67 23.71
C ASN A 280 11.78 3.88 22.39
N SER A 281 11.90 4.54 21.23
CA SER A 281 11.96 3.86 19.94
C SER A 281 13.28 3.11 19.75
N THR A 282 13.23 2.03 18.98
CA THR A 282 14.42 1.24 18.63
C THR A 282 15.49 2.09 17.95
N ASP A 283 15.08 3.08 17.16
CA ASP A 283 15.98 3.98 16.43
C ASP A 283 16.91 4.75 17.37
N ILE A 284 16.35 5.32 18.45
CA ILE A 284 17.12 6.07 19.45
C ILE A 284 17.89 5.13 20.37
N THR A 285 17.26 4.07 20.89
CA THR A 285 17.92 3.18 21.86
C THR A 285 19.11 2.43 21.29
N SER A 286 19.11 2.20 19.96
CA SER A 286 20.22 1.54 19.26
C SER A 286 21.32 2.50 18.78
N THR A 287 21.09 3.81 18.85
CA THR A 287 21.98 4.83 18.29
C THR A 287 22.46 5.80 19.38
N PRO A 288 23.72 5.69 19.86
CA PRO A 288 24.24 6.64 20.83
C PRO A 288 24.44 8.05 20.20
N PRO A 289 24.39 9.12 21.00
CA PRO A 289 24.69 10.47 20.52
C PRO A 289 26.10 10.60 19.93
N MET A 290 26.21 11.26 18.79
CA MET A 290 27.48 11.52 18.12
C MET A 290 28.24 12.66 18.80
N SER A 291 29.54 12.45 19.05
CA SER A 291 30.44 13.50 19.55
C SER A 291 30.70 14.59 18.50
N SER A 292 30.79 14.21 17.23
CA SER A 292 30.97 15.13 16.10
C SER A 292 29.66 15.81 15.74
N THR A 293 29.73 17.08 15.36
CA THR A 293 28.60 17.80 14.75
C THR A 293 28.62 17.73 13.23
N ASN A 294 29.64 17.10 12.64
CA ASN A 294 29.78 17.00 11.20
C ASN A 294 29.11 15.70 10.73
N ILE A 295 27.99 15.82 10.02
CA ILE A 295 27.24 14.72 9.42
C ILE A 295 27.48 14.67 7.90
N PRO A 296 27.46 13.49 7.27
CA PRO A 296 27.62 13.39 5.82
C PRO A 296 26.45 14.06 5.10
N VAL A 297 26.73 14.66 3.95
CA VAL A 297 25.69 15.17 3.05
C VAL A 297 24.87 13.98 2.52
N PRO A 298 23.53 14.02 2.51
CA PRO A 298 22.72 12.94 1.99
C PRO A 298 23.06 12.64 0.53
N SER A 299 23.20 11.36 0.21
CA SER A 299 23.34 10.90 -1.17
C SER A 299 21.97 10.72 -1.82
N PHE A 300 21.88 11.00 -3.12
CA PHE A 300 20.64 10.89 -3.87
C PHE A 300 20.83 9.97 -5.08
N SER A 301 19.97 8.98 -5.23
CA SER A 301 19.87 8.18 -6.45
C SER A 301 18.56 8.51 -7.17
N LEU A 302 18.66 8.79 -8.47
CA LEU A 302 17.51 9.00 -9.33
C LEU A 302 17.21 7.68 -10.03
N ILE A 303 16.11 7.05 -9.65
CA ILE A 303 15.71 5.76 -10.18
C ILE A 303 14.46 5.91 -11.03
N GLN A 304 14.36 5.14 -12.11
CA GLN A 304 13.19 5.11 -12.97
C GLN A 304 12.87 3.67 -13.34
N LYS A 305 11.58 3.35 -13.32
CA LYS A 305 11.11 2.04 -13.74
C LYS A 305 11.35 1.84 -15.24
N ARG A 306 11.77 0.62 -15.60
CA ARG A 306 12.03 0.17 -16.98
C ARG A 306 10.97 -0.85 -17.43
N ASP A 307 11.04 -1.25 -18.69
CA ASP A 307 10.27 -2.38 -19.21
C ASP A 307 10.47 -3.59 -18.30
N ARG A 308 9.36 -4.21 -17.89
CA ARG A 308 9.35 -5.33 -16.96
C ARG A 308 9.91 -6.57 -17.65
N VAL A 309 10.85 -7.26 -17.01
CA VAL A 309 11.48 -8.50 -17.51
C VAL A 309 11.20 -9.61 -16.52
N ILE A 310 10.49 -10.64 -16.95
CA ILE A 310 10.01 -11.73 -16.11
C ILE A 310 10.36 -13.07 -16.75
N THR A 311 10.92 -14.01 -16.00
CA THR A 311 11.04 -15.40 -16.47
C THR A 311 10.24 -16.34 -15.57
N LEU A 312 9.37 -17.13 -16.19
CA LEU A 312 8.68 -18.23 -15.52
C LEU A 312 9.64 -19.39 -15.36
N VAL A 313 9.84 -19.86 -14.12
CA VAL A 313 10.66 -21.02 -13.80
C VAL A 313 9.73 -22.10 -13.27
N LEU A 314 9.48 -23.10 -14.10
CA LEU A 314 8.39 -24.06 -13.94
C LEU A 314 8.91 -25.45 -13.57
N ASP A 315 8.49 -25.96 -12.43
CA ASP A 315 8.82 -27.31 -11.98
C ASP A 315 8.03 -28.36 -12.76
N VAL A 316 8.76 -29.28 -13.38
CA VAL A 316 8.21 -30.43 -14.11
C VAL A 316 8.67 -31.75 -13.52
N SER A 317 9.11 -31.76 -12.27
CA SER A 317 9.53 -32.96 -11.53
C SER A 317 8.39 -33.95 -11.31
N TRP A 318 8.72 -35.19 -10.97
CA TRP A 318 7.74 -36.27 -10.81
C TRP A 318 6.76 -36.04 -9.65
N SER A 319 7.18 -35.34 -8.59
CA SER A 319 6.33 -35.00 -7.43
C SER A 319 5.13 -34.13 -7.82
N MET A 320 5.23 -33.39 -8.93
CA MET A 320 4.14 -32.60 -9.53
C MET A 320 3.00 -33.43 -10.15
N TYR A 321 3.11 -34.77 -10.16
CA TYR A 321 2.03 -35.66 -10.57
C TYR A 321 0.84 -35.67 -9.59
N SER A 322 1.15 -35.65 -8.29
CA SER A 322 0.16 -35.74 -7.22
C SER A 322 -0.82 -34.56 -7.28
N ASP A 323 -2.08 -34.81 -6.93
CA ASP A 323 -3.14 -33.78 -6.81
C ASP A 323 -3.24 -32.82 -8.00
N ASN A 324 -2.91 -33.30 -9.21
CA ASN A 324 -2.93 -32.53 -10.45
C ASN A 324 -2.12 -31.21 -10.35
N ARG A 325 -0.99 -31.20 -9.63
CA ARG A 325 -0.13 -30.01 -9.46
C ARG A 325 0.38 -29.47 -10.79
N ILE A 326 0.82 -30.34 -11.70
CA ILE A 326 1.25 -29.91 -13.05
C ILE A 326 0.11 -29.24 -13.86
N GLY A 327 -1.13 -29.74 -13.73
CA GLY A 327 -2.28 -29.12 -14.37
C GLY A 327 -2.64 -27.76 -13.76
N ARG A 328 -2.49 -27.63 -12.43
CA ARG A 328 -2.63 -26.35 -11.72
C ARG A 328 -1.54 -25.34 -12.13
N LEU A 329 -0.27 -25.79 -12.21
CA LEU A 329 0.85 -24.99 -12.71
C LEU A 329 0.56 -24.48 -14.13
N TYR A 330 0.14 -25.37 -15.04
CA TYR A 330 -0.20 -24.99 -16.41
C TYR A 330 -1.31 -23.95 -16.44
N GLN A 331 -2.41 -24.19 -15.72
CA GLN A 331 -3.55 -23.27 -15.65
C GLN A 331 -3.13 -21.88 -15.17
N ALA A 332 -2.30 -21.83 -14.13
CA ALA A 332 -1.90 -20.58 -13.52
C ALA A 332 -0.87 -19.82 -14.37
N ALA A 333 0.11 -20.52 -14.96
CA ALA A 333 1.05 -19.95 -15.91
C ALA A 333 0.33 -19.42 -17.17
N GLU A 334 -0.69 -20.14 -17.66
CA GLU A 334 -1.52 -19.65 -18.76
C GLU A 334 -2.21 -18.35 -18.37
N VAL A 335 -2.90 -18.31 -17.23
CA VAL A 335 -3.57 -17.09 -16.72
C VAL A 335 -2.58 -15.94 -16.61
N PHE A 336 -1.40 -16.17 -16.03
CA PHE A 336 -0.38 -15.14 -15.88
C PHE A 336 0.06 -14.53 -17.21
N ILE A 337 0.51 -15.36 -18.16
CA ILE A 337 0.98 -14.92 -19.49
C ILE A 337 -0.11 -14.17 -20.25
N THR A 338 -1.35 -14.59 -20.10
CA THR A 338 -2.44 -14.10 -20.96
C THR A 338 -3.20 -12.92 -20.37
N GLN A 339 -3.18 -12.74 -19.05
CA GLN A 339 -4.05 -11.77 -18.37
C GLN A 339 -3.31 -10.81 -17.45
N ILE A 340 -2.23 -11.26 -16.79
CA ILE A 340 -1.59 -10.50 -15.70
C ILE A 340 -0.38 -9.73 -16.22
N VAL A 341 0.42 -10.34 -17.09
CA VAL A 341 1.55 -9.65 -17.70
C VAL A 341 1.05 -8.53 -18.61
N GLU A 342 1.53 -7.31 -18.38
CA GLU A 342 1.16 -6.12 -19.13
C GLU A 342 1.79 -6.08 -20.54
N THR A 343 1.17 -5.31 -21.43
CA THR A 343 1.76 -5.04 -22.76
C THR A 343 3.01 -4.18 -22.59
N GLY A 344 4.10 -4.55 -23.25
CA GLY A 344 5.42 -3.92 -23.12
C GLY A 344 6.43 -4.77 -22.34
N SER A 345 5.96 -5.70 -21.50
CA SER A 345 6.82 -6.62 -20.74
C SER A 345 7.50 -7.66 -21.59
N TYR A 346 8.63 -8.18 -21.11
CA TYR A 346 9.38 -9.28 -21.70
C TYR A 346 9.21 -10.54 -20.86
N VAL A 347 8.83 -11.64 -21.49
CA VAL A 347 8.56 -12.92 -20.79
C VAL A 347 9.46 -14.02 -21.33
N GLY A 348 10.20 -14.68 -20.45
CA GLY A 348 10.94 -15.93 -20.71
C GLY A 348 10.27 -17.14 -20.05
N ILE A 349 10.60 -18.34 -20.52
CA ILE A 349 10.11 -19.60 -19.92
C ILE A 349 11.26 -20.58 -19.76
N VAL A 350 11.45 -21.07 -18.54
CA VAL A 350 12.39 -22.10 -18.16
C VAL A 350 11.62 -23.22 -17.46
N THR A 351 11.95 -24.46 -17.78
CA THR A 351 11.45 -25.62 -17.03
C THR A 351 12.60 -26.32 -16.34
N PHE A 352 12.37 -26.89 -15.16
CA PHE A 352 13.39 -27.62 -14.43
C PHE A 352 12.86 -28.92 -13.81
N SER A 353 13.78 -29.86 -13.64
CA SER A 353 13.64 -31.15 -12.96
C SER A 353 15.04 -31.47 -12.44
N HIS A 354 15.60 -32.66 -12.69
CA HIS A 354 17.04 -32.89 -12.50
C HIS A 354 17.92 -32.03 -13.44
N TYR A 355 17.40 -31.66 -14.62
CA TYR A 355 18.05 -30.75 -15.57
C TYR A 355 17.15 -29.55 -15.89
N THR A 356 17.75 -28.47 -16.35
CA THR A 356 17.05 -27.26 -16.78
C THR A 356 16.99 -27.13 -18.29
N HIS A 357 15.90 -26.55 -18.79
CA HIS A 357 15.69 -26.26 -20.19
C HIS A 357 15.15 -24.85 -20.38
N GLU A 358 15.85 -24.06 -21.18
CA GLU A 358 15.35 -22.79 -21.71
C GLU A 358 14.33 -23.09 -22.81
N ILE A 359 13.04 -22.99 -22.46
CA ILE A 359 11.94 -23.27 -23.39
C ILE A 359 11.67 -22.06 -24.28
N SER A 360 11.78 -20.85 -23.72
CA SER A 360 11.61 -19.61 -24.45
C SER A 360 12.61 -18.56 -23.98
N GLN A 361 13.21 -17.86 -24.95
CA GLN A 361 13.91 -16.60 -24.73
C GLN A 361 12.91 -15.50 -24.34
N LEU A 362 13.42 -14.32 -23.99
CA LEU A 362 12.60 -13.16 -23.67
C LEU A 362 11.78 -12.69 -24.89
N VAL A 363 10.47 -12.83 -24.82
CA VAL A 363 9.52 -12.36 -25.84
C VAL A 363 8.81 -11.11 -25.35
N LYS A 364 8.88 -10.01 -26.10
CA LYS A 364 8.12 -8.78 -25.80
C LYS A 364 6.64 -8.98 -26.07
N ILE A 365 5.80 -8.75 -25.06
CA ILE A 365 4.35 -8.81 -25.17
C ILE A 365 3.83 -7.53 -25.83
N THR A 366 3.44 -7.62 -27.10
CA THR A 366 2.82 -6.50 -27.83
C THR A 366 1.37 -6.76 -28.19
N SER A 367 0.96 -8.03 -28.27
CA SER A 367 -0.39 -8.45 -28.63
C SER A 367 -0.71 -9.87 -28.14
N ASN A 368 -1.90 -10.37 -28.44
CA ASN A 368 -2.30 -11.75 -28.17
C ASN A 368 -1.50 -12.80 -28.96
N VAL A 369 -0.80 -12.41 -30.04
CA VAL A 369 0.03 -13.34 -30.82
C VAL A 369 1.17 -13.89 -29.97
N GLN A 370 1.90 -13.02 -29.28
CA GLN A 370 3.01 -13.41 -28.41
C GLN A 370 2.53 -14.19 -27.19
N ARG A 371 1.38 -13.79 -26.61
CA ARG A 371 0.74 -14.52 -25.50
C ARG A 371 0.38 -15.94 -25.89
N ASN A 372 -0.22 -16.13 -27.07
CA ASN A 372 -0.58 -17.45 -27.59
C ASN A 372 0.65 -18.31 -27.92
N TYR A 373 1.72 -17.69 -28.45
CA TYR A 373 2.99 -18.37 -28.66
C TYR A 373 3.58 -18.89 -27.34
N LEU A 374 3.73 -18.03 -26.34
CA LEU A 374 4.27 -18.43 -25.02
C LEU A 374 3.38 -19.49 -24.34
N LYS A 375 2.05 -19.36 -24.44
CA LYS A 375 1.09 -20.37 -23.97
C LYS A 375 1.34 -21.74 -24.61
N SER A 376 1.65 -21.80 -25.91
CA SER A 376 1.89 -23.07 -26.62
C SER A 376 3.14 -23.80 -26.13
N LEU A 377 4.02 -23.10 -25.42
CA LEU A 377 5.28 -23.63 -24.88
C LEU A 377 5.16 -24.12 -23.43
N LEU A 378 4.01 -23.94 -22.78
CA LEU A 378 3.83 -24.35 -21.38
C LEU A 378 3.91 -25.87 -21.22
N PRO A 379 4.57 -26.38 -20.15
CA PRO A 379 4.84 -27.80 -19.99
C PRO A 379 3.58 -28.58 -19.60
N THR A 380 3.46 -29.80 -20.14
CA THR A 380 2.42 -30.77 -19.76
C THR A 380 2.99 -32.14 -19.37
N SER A 381 4.30 -32.32 -19.50
CA SER A 381 5.01 -33.59 -19.26
C SER A 381 5.87 -33.51 -18.01
N LEU A 382 5.94 -34.61 -17.26
CA LEU A 382 6.79 -34.74 -16.08
C LEU A 382 8.15 -35.37 -16.42
N ARG A 383 9.15 -35.08 -15.59
CA ARG A 383 10.53 -35.57 -15.68
C ARG A 383 11.02 -35.99 -14.30
N SER A 384 12.08 -36.79 -14.25
CA SER A 384 12.65 -37.28 -12.98
C SER A 384 13.56 -36.24 -12.32
N GLY A 385 13.52 -36.22 -10.99
CA GLY A 385 14.32 -35.38 -10.11
C GLY A 385 13.93 -33.91 -10.09
N THR A 386 14.50 -33.17 -9.14
CA THR A 386 14.27 -31.75 -8.91
C THR A 386 15.58 -31.07 -8.48
N ASP A 387 15.94 -29.98 -9.14
CA ASP A 387 17.03 -29.07 -8.79
C ASP A 387 16.55 -27.62 -8.96
N ILE A 388 16.12 -27.02 -7.85
CA ILE A 388 15.53 -25.68 -7.85
C ILE A 388 16.62 -24.62 -8.16
N CYS A 389 17.82 -24.79 -7.59
CA CYS A 389 18.91 -23.83 -7.77
C CYS A 389 19.29 -23.67 -9.24
N GLN A 390 19.46 -24.77 -9.98
CA GLN A 390 19.74 -24.68 -11.41
C GLN A 390 18.60 -23.99 -12.16
N GLY A 391 17.34 -24.27 -11.80
CA GLY A 391 16.17 -23.61 -12.37
C GLY A 391 16.26 -22.09 -12.27
N ILE A 392 16.54 -21.58 -11.08
CA ILE A 392 16.71 -20.14 -10.80
C ILE A 392 17.89 -19.56 -11.58
N LEU A 393 19.06 -20.22 -11.54
CA LEU A 393 20.27 -19.76 -12.24
C LEU A 393 20.09 -19.71 -13.76
N THR A 394 19.36 -20.67 -14.35
CA THR A 394 19.02 -20.63 -15.77
C THR A 394 18.02 -19.50 -16.06
N GLY A 395 17.06 -19.25 -15.17
CA GLY A 395 16.19 -18.07 -15.25
C GLY A 395 16.96 -16.75 -15.28
N PHE A 396 17.98 -16.61 -14.43
CA PHE A 396 18.89 -15.45 -14.44
C PHE A 396 19.58 -15.28 -15.79
N ARG A 397 20.14 -16.36 -16.36
CA ARG A 397 20.78 -16.31 -17.69
C ARG A 397 19.82 -15.87 -18.79
N VAL A 398 18.54 -16.25 -18.70
CA VAL A 398 17.51 -15.77 -19.65
C VAL A 398 17.26 -14.28 -19.47
N ASN A 399 17.13 -13.80 -18.23
CA ASN A 399 16.92 -12.39 -17.93
C ASN A 399 18.12 -11.50 -18.35
N GLU A 400 19.36 -11.97 -18.15
CA GLU A 400 20.59 -11.27 -18.55
C GLU A 400 20.66 -10.99 -20.06
N LYS A 401 19.95 -11.75 -20.90
CA LYS A 401 19.90 -11.50 -22.35
C LYS A 401 19.19 -10.20 -22.71
N PHE A 402 18.49 -9.54 -21.77
CA PHE A 402 17.82 -8.27 -22.02
C PHE A 402 18.81 -7.10 -22.13
N ASP A 403 19.60 -6.87 -21.08
CA ASP A 403 20.51 -5.72 -20.94
C ASP A 403 21.86 -6.09 -20.28
N GLY A 404 22.16 -7.38 -20.13
CA GLY A 404 23.36 -7.86 -19.44
C GLY A 404 23.25 -7.86 -17.91
N SER A 405 22.08 -7.54 -17.34
CA SER A 405 21.88 -7.49 -15.89
C SER A 405 20.66 -8.28 -15.42
N THR A 406 20.79 -8.92 -14.27
CA THR A 406 19.67 -9.51 -13.51
C THR A 406 19.00 -8.51 -12.57
N HIS A 407 19.55 -7.30 -12.41
CA HIS A 407 19.09 -6.32 -11.46
C HIS A 407 17.68 -5.80 -11.83
N GLY A 408 16.76 -5.85 -10.86
CA GLY A 408 15.36 -5.44 -11.06
C GLY A 408 14.62 -6.29 -12.09
N THR A 409 15.08 -7.51 -12.37
CA THR A 409 14.34 -8.51 -13.16
C THR A 409 13.61 -9.47 -12.22
N GLU A 410 12.52 -10.07 -12.71
CA GLU A 410 11.65 -10.94 -11.92
C GLU A 410 11.80 -12.41 -12.35
N ILE A 411 11.74 -13.30 -11.37
CA ILE A 411 11.53 -14.73 -11.55
C ILE A 411 10.22 -15.09 -10.87
N VAL A 412 9.37 -15.87 -11.55
CA VAL A 412 8.21 -16.50 -10.93
C VAL A 412 8.46 -18.00 -10.90
N LEU A 413 8.82 -18.49 -9.71
CA LEU A 413 9.12 -19.89 -9.43
C LEU A 413 7.84 -20.63 -8.99
N LEU A 414 7.48 -21.67 -9.74
CA LEU A 414 6.36 -22.55 -9.43
C LEU A 414 6.88 -23.95 -9.17
N THR A 415 6.76 -24.44 -7.93
CA THR A 415 7.23 -25.77 -7.49
C THR A 415 6.41 -26.27 -6.31
N ASP A 416 6.38 -27.58 -6.09
CA ASP A 416 5.81 -28.16 -4.88
C ASP A 416 6.77 -28.13 -3.67
N GLY A 417 8.00 -27.67 -3.88
CA GLY A 417 9.00 -27.43 -2.85
C GLY A 417 9.87 -28.64 -2.51
N GLU A 418 9.67 -29.77 -3.20
CA GLU A 418 10.51 -30.97 -3.03
C GLU A 418 11.78 -30.85 -3.87
N ASP A 419 12.92 -30.54 -3.23
CA ASP A 419 14.23 -30.48 -3.88
C ASP A 419 15.07 -31.73 -3.54
N ASN A 420 15.76 -32.30 -4.54
CA ASN A 420 16.72 -33.38 -4.30
C ASN A 420 18.10 -32.86 -3.87
N PHE A 421 18.32 -31.55 -3.97
CA PHE A 421 19.58 -30.87 -3.64
C PHE A 421 19.38 -29.82 -2.55
N ASP A 422 20.48 -29.36 -1.98
CA ASP A 422 20.47 -28.28 -0.99
C ASP A 422 20.31 -26.92 -1.69
N THR A 423 19.08 -26.38 -1.64
CA THR A 423 18.74 -25.08 -2.22
C THR A 423 19.53 -23.91 -1.60
N THR A 424 20.10 -24.07 -0.40
CA THR A 424 20.86 -22.99 0.26
C THR A 424 22.17 -22.66 -0.46
N LEU A 425 22.68 -23.57 -1.28
CA LEU A 425 23.93 -23.40 -2.02
C LEU A 425 23.90 -22.26 -3.03
N CYS A 426 22.73 -21.91 -3.59
CA CYS A 426 22.59 -20.80 -4.53
C CYS A 426 22.20 -19.46 -3.87
N PHE A 427 22.05 -19.40 -2.54
CA PHE A 427 21.72 -18.16 -1.83
C PHE A 427 22.68 -17.00 -2.13
N PRO A 428 24.02 -17.20 -2.19
CA PRO A 428 24.93 -16.12 -2.57
C PRO A 428 24.61 -15.57 -3.96
N ASN A 429 24.43 -16.44 -4.96
CA ASN A 429 24.08 -16.01 -6.33
C ASN A 429 22.75 -15.26 -6.38
N ILE A 430 21.75 -15.73 -5.64
CA ILE A 430 20.44 -15.09 -5.53
C ILE A 430 20.58 -13.70 -4.90
N LYS A 431 21.28 -13.60 -3.77
CA LYS A 431 21.49 -12.34 -3.04
C LYS A 431 22.17 -11.27 -3.89
N TYR A 432 23.21 -11.65 -4.63
CA TYR A 432 23.99 -10.72 -5.45
C TYR A 432 23.38 -10.41 -6.82
N SER A 433 22.39 -11.19 -7.29
CA SER A 433 21.71 -10.94 -8.57
C SER A 433 20.96 -9.60 -8.62
N GLY A 434 20.43 -9.15 -7.47
CA GLY A 434 19.48 -8.05 -7.44
C GLY A 434 18.17 -8.33 -8.19
N SER A 435 17.86 -9.60 -8.50
CA SER A 435 16.55 -10.03 -8.98
C SER A 435 15.53 -10.13 -7.86
N ILE A 436 14.26 -10.18 -8.25
CA ILE A 436 13.11 -10.41 -7.36
C ILE A 436 12.58 -11.82 -7.69
N ILE A 437 12.48 -12.70 -6.69
CA ILE A 437 12.01 -14.07 -6.90
C ILE A 437 10.67 -14.25 -6.19
N HIS A 438 9.60 -14.29 -6.98
CA HIS A 438 8.29 -14.70 -6.52
C HIS A 438 8.22 -16.21 -6.48
N PHE A 439 7.75 -16.76 -5.36
CA PHE A 439 7.58 -18.18 -5.14
C PHE A 439 6.10 -18.52 -4.93
N ILE A 440 5.65 -19.55 -5.65
CA ILE A 440 4.32 -20.12 -5.51
C ILE A 440 4.48 -21.62 -5.21
N ALA A 441 4.20 -22.00 -3.96
CA ALA A 441 4.20 -23.38 -3.52
C ALA A 441 2.93 -24.11 -3.98
N LEU A 442 3.10 -25.27 -4.61
CA LEU A 442 2.03 -26.14 -5.06
C LEU A 442 1.97 -27.39 -4.17
N GLY A 443 1.32 -27.27 -3.01
CA GLY A 443 1.20 -28.36 -2.04
C GLY A 443 1.62 -27.96 -0.62
N PRO A 444 1.52 -28.87 0.36
CA PRO A 444 1.78 -28.58 1.76
C PRO A 444 3.27 -28.46 2.09
N SER A 445 4.15 -29.03 1.25
CA SER A 445 5.57 -29.30 1.53
C SER A 445 6.56 -28.22 1.06
N ALA A 446 6.19 -26.94 1.14
CA ALA A 446 7.15 -25.87 0.85
C ALA A 446 8.31 -25.87 1.87
N SER A 447 9.55 -25.92 1.39
CA SER A 447 10.74 -25.87 2.25
C SER A 447 10.97 -24.45 2.81
N GLN A 448 11.54 -24.36 4.01
CA GLN A 448 11.92 -23.07 4.63
C GLN A 448 12.85 -22.25 3.72
N ALA A 449 13.73 -22.94 2.97
CA ALA A 449 14.67 -22.31 2.05
C ALA A 449 13.99 -21.46 0.97
N LEU A 450 12.82 -21.87 0.48
CA LEU A 450 12.07 -21.11 -0.53
C LEU A 450 11.43 -19.84 0.05
N GLU A 451 11.04 -19.89 1.33
CA GLU A 451 10.59 -18.71 2.04
C GLU A 451 11.72 -17.72 2.25
N ASP A 452 12.90 -18.21 2.64
CA ASP A 452 14.11 -17.41 2.84
C ASP A 452 14.55 -16.75 1.53
N ILE A 453 14.40 -17.42 0.37
CA ILE A 453 14.65 -16.85 -0.96
C ILE A 453 13.70 -15.69 -1.26
N ALA A 454 12.40 -15.89 -1.04
CA ALA A 454 11.41 -14.84 -1.27
C ALA A 454 11.67 -13.64 -0.35
N GLU A 455 11.97 -13.86 0.93
CA GLU A 455 12.32 -12.79 1.88
C GLU A 455 13.61 -12.07 1.48
N MET A 456 14.68 -12.80 1.14
CA MET A 456 15.97 -12.25 0.73
C MET A 456 15.88 -11.40 -0.55
N THR A 457 14.98 -11.76 -1.46
CA THR A 457 14.80 -11.05 -2.75
C THR A 457 13.66 -10.04 -2.73
N GLU A 458 12.97 -9.90 -1.59
CA GLU A 458 11.75 -9.10 -1.42
C GLU A 458 10.63 -9.51 -2.41
N GLY A 459 10.68 -10.78 -2.83
CA GLY A 459 9.68 -11.40 -3.68
C GLY A 459 8.45 -11.86 -2.88
N LEU A 460 7.41 -12.21 -3.62
CA LEU A 460 6.15 -12.66 -3.02
C LEU A 460 6.23 -14.15 -2.74
N ASN A 461 5.70 -14.60 -1.60
CA ASN A 461 5.62 -16.00 -1.22
C ASN A 461 4.15 -16.40 -1.07
N TYR A 462 3.69 -17.33 -1.89
CA TYR A 462 2.32 -17.83 -1.88
C TYR A 462 2.29 -19.34 -1.68
N LYS A 463 1.37 -19.81 -0.85
CA LYS A 463 1.12 -21.23 -0.66
C LYS A 463 -0.27 -21.59 -1.18
N ALA A 464 -0.32 -22.39 -2.24
CA ALA A 464 -1.55 -23.01 -2.70
C ALA A 464 -1.65 -24.41 -2.06
N THR A 465 -2.65 -24.61 -1.19
CA THR A 465 -2.85 -25.91 -0.54
C THR A 465 -3.36 -26.97 -1.54
N ASP A 466 -3.24 -28.25 -1.20
CA ASP A 466 -3.76 -29.36 -2.01
C ASP A 466 -5.28 -29.56 -1.86
N LYS A 467 -5.87 -28.99 -0.80
CA LYS A 467 -7.31 -28.74 -0.81
C LYS A 467 -7.54 -27.72 -1.92
N VAL A 468 -8.46 -28.02 -2.82
CA VAL A 468 -8.77 -27.17 -3.97
C VAL A 468 -9.40 -25.88 -3.46
N ASP A 469 -8.56 -24.99 -2.92
CA ASP A 469 -8.88 -23.60 -2.72
C ASP A 469 -9.03 -23.04 -4.13
N SER A 470 -10.29 -22.94 -4.55
CA SER A 470 -10.75 -22.68 -5.90
C SER A 470 -10.03 -21.53 -6.61
N ASN A 471 -9.45 -20.60 -5.84
CA ASN A 471 -8.83 -19.40 -6.33
C ASN A 471 -7.43 -19.10 -5.77
N GLY A 472 -6.95 -19.76 -4.71
CA GLY A 472 -5.71 -19.36 -4.03
C GLY A 472 -4.49 -19.20 -4.96
N LEU A 473 -4.37 -20.10 -5.94
CA LEU A 473 -3.31 -20.04 -6.95
C LEU A 473 -3.47 -18.85 -7.92
N ILE A 474 -4.68 -18.57 -8.40
CA ILE A 474 -4.92 -17.46 -9.32
C ILE A 474 -4.91 -16.11 -8.59
N ASP A 475 -5.36 -16.08 -7.33
CA ASP A 475 -5.26 -14.93 -6.44
C ASP A 475 -3.79 -14.62 -6.13
N ALA A 476 -2.94 -15.63 -5.92
CA ALA A 476 -1.48 -15.47 -5.78
C ALA A 476 -0.86 -14.78 -7.00
N PHE A 477 -1.17 -15.26 -8.20
CA PHE A 477 -0.72 -14.62 -9.44
C PHE A 477 -1.30 -13.23 -9.62
N SER A 478 -2.56 -13.02 -9.25
CA SER A 478 -3.20 -11.71 -9.25
C SER A 478 -2.57 -10.75 -8.24
N GLY A 479 -1.75 -11.22 -7.31
CA GLY A 479 -0.91 -10.38 -6.45
C GLY A 479 0.44 -9.98 -7.09
N ILE A 480 0.89 -10.68 -8.13
CA ILE A 480 2.12 -10.38 -8.91
C ILE A 480 1.78 -9.35 -10.03
N GLN A 481 1.03 -8.31 -9.66
CA GLN A 481 0.60 -7.26 -10.61
C GLN A 481 1.74 -6.30 -10.96
N PRO A 482 1.67 -5.67 -12.14
CA PRO A 482 2.56 -4.57 -12.47
C PRO A 482 2.40 -3.38 -11.53
N SER A 483 3.52 -2.81 -11.09
CA SER A 483 3.56 -1.69 -10.15
C SER A 483 3.20 -0.31 -10.72
N THR A 484 2.82 -0.17 -12.01
CA THR A 484 2.43 1.14 -12.57
C THR A 484 1.51 1.04 -13.81
N GLY A 485 0.57 2.00 -13.92
CA GLY A 485 0.04 2.56 -15.18
C GLY A 485 -1.04 1.77 -15.93
N ASP A 486 -1.07 0.44 -15.81
CA ASP A 486 -2.06 -0.42 -16.46
C ASP A 486 -2.58 -1.49 -15.48
N ILE A 487 -2.89 -1.02 -14.26
CA ILE A 487 -3.31 -1.86 -13.14
C ILE A 487 -4.68 -2.45 -13.44
N SER A 488 -4.76 -3.78 -13.38
CA SER A 488 -6.01 -4.53 -13.49
C SER A 488 -6.59 -4.73 -12.09
N PHE A 489 -7.81 -4.25 -11.86
CA PHE A 489 -8.49 -4.38 -10.57
C PHE A 489 -9.32 -5.65 -10.53
N GLN A 490 -9.09 -6.48 -9.52
CA GLN A 490 -9.93 -7.63 -9.24
C GLN A 490 -11.26 -7.12 -8.64
N LEU A 491 -12.35 -7.32 -9.38
CA LEU A 491 -13.70 -6.93 -8.94
C LEU A 491 -14.37 -8.07 -8.16
N GLU A 492 -14.07 -9.31 -8.55
CA GLU A 492 -14.61 -10.52 -7.94
C GLU A 492 -13.56 -11.64 -8.02
N SER A 493 -13.43 -12.39 -6.94
CA SER A 493 -12.73 -13.67 -6.93
C SER A 493 -13.45 -14.57 -5.93
N THR A 494 -14.28 -15.46 -6.45
CA THR A 494 -15.09 -16.39 -5.66
C THR A 494 -14.99 -17.79 -6.24
N GLY A 495 -14.89 -18.79 -5.38
CA GLY A 495 -15.02 -20.17 -5.80
C GLY A 495 -15.37 -21.07 -4.62
N SER A 496 -15.96 -22.21 -4.94
CA SER A 496 -16.38 -23.19 -3.95
C SER A 496 -16.52 -24.58 -4.57
N THR A 497 -16.57 -25.59 -3.72
CA THR A 497 -17.01 -26.93 -4.11
C THR A 497 -18.50 -26.89 -4.43
N VAL A 498 -18.85 -27.09 -5.70
CA VAL A 498 -20.23 -27.08 -6.19
C VAL A 498 -20.73 -28.50 -6.32
N GLU A 499 -21.77 -28.83 -5.56
CA GLU A 499 -22.46 -30.12 -5.60
C GLU A 499 -23.13 -30.41 -6.96
N PRO A 500 -23.42 -31.68 -7.26
CA PRO A 500 -24.17 -32.07 -8.46
C PRO A 500 -25.46 -31.27 -8.64
N SER A 501 -25.69 -30.75 -9.84
CA SER A 501 -26.90 -29.96 -10.18
C SER A 501 -27.08 -28.67 -9.34
N LYS A 502 -26.07 -28.23 -8.59
CA LYS A 502 -26.04 -26.92 -7.94
C LYS A 502 -25.24 -25.92 -8.77
N CYS A 503 -25.39 -24.65 -8.44
CA CYS A 503 -24.72 -23.57 -9.14
C CYS A 503 -23.99 -22.65 -8.18
N LEU A 504 -22.83 -22.17 -8.63
CA LEU A 504 -22.16 -21.02 -8.08
C LEU A 504 -22.78 -19.78 -8.73
N SER A 505 -23.48 -18.97 -7.94
CA SER A 505 -24.14 -17.76 -8.41
C SER A 505 -23.64 -16.54 -7.63
N GLY A 506 -23.56 -15.40 -8.31
CA GLY A 506 -23.14 -14.16 -7.68
C GLY A 506 -23.31 -12.97 -8.60
N THR A 507 -22.87 -11.82 -8.12
CA THR A 507 -23.02 -10.54 -8.81
C THR A 507 -21.73 -9.76 -8.76
N VAL A 508 -21.38 -9.14 -9.87
CA VAL A 508 -20.24 -8.23 -9.98
C VAL A 508 -20.76 -6.86 -10.37
N ILE A 509 -20.30 -5.81 -9.71
CA ILE A 509 -20.70 -4.45 -10.03
C ILE A 509 -19.56 -3.74 -10.75
N ILE A 510 -19.87 -3.23 -11.93
CA ILE A 510 -18.97 -2.38 -12.71
C ILE A 510 -19.50 -0.95 -12.61
N ASP A 511 -18.74 -0.06 -11.96
CA ASP A 511 -19.15 1.32 -11.75
C ASP A 511 -18.62 2.26 -12.86
N ARG A 512 -18.61 3.57 -12.61
CA ARG A 512 -18.15 4.57 -13.60
C ARG A 512 -16.63 4.77 -13.66
N THR A 513 -15.90 4.15 -12.74
CA THR A 513 -14.44 4.27 -12.56
C THR A 513 -13.69 3.08 -13.13
N VAL A 514 -14.36 1.93 -13.28
CA VAL A 514 -13.85 0.71 -13.90
C VAL A 514 -14.70 0.28 -15.09
N GLY A 515 -14.13 -0.47 -16.03
CA GLY A 515 -14.88 -1.10 -17.11
C GLY A 515 -14.09 -1.35 -18.39
N ASN A 516 -12.89 -0.79 -18.53
CA ASN A 516 -12.04 -1.10 -19.69
C ASN A 516 -11.37 -2.47 -19.50
N ASP A 517 -11.11 -3.18 -20.60
CA ASP A 517 -10.46 -4.50 -20.61
C ASP A 517 -11.09 -5.49 -19.60
N THR A 518 -12.41 -5.42 -19.39
CA THR A 518 -13.09 -6.32 -18.45
C THR A 518 -13.09 -7.73 -19.00
N PHE A 519 -12.71 -8.69 -18.16
CA PHE A 519 -12.79 -10.10 -18.51
C PHE A 519 -13.31 -10.97 -17.35
N PHE A 520 -14.03 -12.02 -17.73
CA PHE A 520 -14.51 -13.06 -16.84
C PHE A 520 -13.72 -14.34 -17.11
N LEU A 521 -13.09 -14.88 -16.07
CA LEU A 521 -12.41 -16.16 -16.08
C LEU A 521 -13.20 -17.14 -15.22
N VAL A 522 -13.63 -18.25 -15.81
CA VAL A 522 -14.24 -19.37 -15.09
C VAL A 522 -13.26 -20.53 -15.12
N THR A 523 -13.01 -21.15 -13.97
CA THR A 523 -12.17 -22.35 -13.88
C THR A 523 -12.90 -23.49 -13.19
N TRP A 524 -12.49 -24.72 -13.49
CA TRP A 524 -13.09 -25.92 -12.93
C TRP A 524 -12.06 -27.03 -12.71
N GLN A 525 -12.38 -27.96 -11.82
CA GLN A 525 -11.50 -29.07 -11.50
C GLN A 525 -11.60 -30.25 -12.47
N SER A 526 -12.80 -30.56 -12.98
CA SER A 526 -13.02 -31.78 -13.78
C SER A 526 -13.59 -31.48 -15.17
N GLU A 527 -14.84 -31.07 -15.28
CA GLU A 527 -15.50 -30.83 -16.56
C GLU A 527 -16.10 -29.44 -16.64
N VAL A 528 -16.24 -28.97 -17.88
CA VAL A 528 -16.76 -27.63 -18.16
C VAL A 528 -18.15 -27.47 -17.56
N PRO A 529 -18.36 -26.50 -16.64
CA PRO A 529 -19.66 -26.23 -16.07
C PRO A 529 -20.56 -25.51 -17.08
N ASN A 530 -21.87 -25.50 -16.84
CA ASN A 530 -22.79 -24.68 -17.62
C ASN A 530 -22.65 -23.21 -17.18
N ILE A 531 -22.15 -22.36 -18.08
CA ILE A 531 -21.87 -20.95 -17.79
C ILE A 531 -23.02 -20.09 -18.33
N LYS A 532 -23.60 -19.26 -17.46
CA LYS A 532 -24.51 -18.17 -17.82
C LYS A 532 -24.06 -16.88 -17.14
N LEU A 533 -23.86 -15.83 -17.93
CA LEU A 533 -23.57 -14.49 -17.44
C LEU A 533 -24.57 -13.52 -18.06
N GLN A 534 -25.14 -12.63 -17.26
CA GLN A 534 -26.10 -11.62 -17.70
C GLN A 534 -25.53 -10.23 -17.44
N ASP A 535 -25.52 -9.38 -18.47
CA ASP A 535 -25.13 -7.98 -18.34
C ASP A 535 -26.28 -7.11 -17.78
N PRO A 536 -26.00 -5.85 -17.38
CA PRO A 536 -27.01 -4.94 -16.83
C PRO A 536 -28.16 -4.61 -17.80
N LYS A 537 -27.97 -4.79 -19.11
CA LYS A 537 -28.98 -4.56 -20.15
C LYS A 537 -29.81 -5.80 -20.47
N GLY A 538 -29.50 -6.94 -19.84
CA GLY A 538 -30.20 -8.21 -19.99
C GLY A 538 -29.64 -9.13 -21.08
N LYS A 539 -28.52 -8.79 -21.73
CA LYS A 539 -27.84 -9.70 -22.67
C LYS A 539 -27.28 -10.89 -21.89
N ILE A 540 -27.53 -12.09 -22.39
CA ILE A 540 -27.03 -13.34 -21.80
C ILE A 540 -25.86 -13.85 -22.64
N TYR A 541 -24.74 -14.05 -21.97
CA TYR A 541 -23.57 -14.75 -22.46
C TYR A 541 -23.61 -16.18 -21.95
N THR A 542 -23.35 -17.11 -22.85
CA THR A 542 -23.36 -18.56 -22.59
C THR A 542 -21.99 -19.14 -22.86
N GLN A 543 -21.82 -20.45 -22.66
CA GLN A 543 -20.58 -21.15 -22.96
C GLN A 543 -20.06 -20.91 -24.39
N ALA A 544 -20.94 -20.68 -25.38
CA ALA A 544 -20.55 -20.40 -26.76
C ALA A 544 -19.80 -19.07 -26.94
N ASP A 545 -20.05 -18.10 -26.05
CA ASP A 545 -19.38 -16.79 -26.07
C ASP A 545 -17.99 -16.85 -25.40
N PHE A 546 -17.72 -17.90 -24.63
CA PHE A 546 -16.46 -18.06 -23.92
C PHE A 546 -15.46 -18.88 -24.72
N THR A 547 -14.20 -18.45 -24.71
CA THR A 547 -13.08 -19.24 -25.21
C THR A 547 -12.66 -20.25 -24.16
N SER A 548 -13.02 -21.52 -24.37
CA SER A 548 -12.72 -22.62 -23.44
C SER A 548 -11.41 -23.32 -23.81
N ASN A 549 -10.61 -23.67 -22.80
CA ASN A 549 -9.40 -24.48 -22.93
C ASN A 549 -9.53 -25.71 -22.02
N SER A 550 -9.65 -26.90 -22.62
CA SER A 550 -9.79 -28.16 -21.89
C SER A 550 -8.53 -28.54 -21.12
N THR A 551 -7.34 -28.18 -21.62
CA THR A 551 -6.06 -28.50 -20.98
C THR A 551 -5.88 -27.74 -19.67
N SER A 552 -6.18 -26.43 -19.67
CA SER A 552 -6.14 -25.62 -18.44
C SER A 552 -7.44 -25.63 -17.65
N LYS A 553 -8.48 -26.34 -18.11
CA LYS A 553 -9.79 -26.38 -17.44
C LYS A 553 -10.30 -24.98 -17.10
N SER A 554 -10.20 -24.08 -18.07
CA SER A 554 -10.58 -22.68 -17.92
C SER A 554 -11.35 -22.17 -19.14
N SER A 555 -12.23 -21.20 -18.91
CA SER A 555 -13.05 -20.59 -19.95
C SER A 555 -13.10 -19.08 -19.73
N ARG A 556 -12.99 -18.32 -20.82
CA ARG A 556 -12.75 -16.88 -20.75
C ARG A 556 -13.66 -16.09 -21.65
N LEU A 557 -14.17 -14.98 -21.13
CA LEU A 557 -14.94 -14.00 -21.88
C LEU A 557 -14.30 -12.63 -21.69
N ALA A 558 -13.81 -12.03 -22.78
CA ALA A 558 -13.39 -10.63 -22.80
C ALA A 558 -14.56 -9.76 -23.29
N ILE A 559 -14.86 -8.69 -22.56
CA ILE A 559 -15.89 -7.73 -22.96
C ILE A 559 -15.24 -6.69 -23.88
N PRO A 560 -15.72 -6.51 -25.12
CA PRO A 560 -15.13 -5.56 -26.05
C PRO A 560 -15.41 -4.12 -25.60
N GLY A 561 -14.37 -3.28 -25.62
CA GLY A 561 -14.45 -1.86 -25.25
C GLY A 561 -14.62 -1.66 -23.73
N THR A 562 -15.48 -0.71 -23.35
CA THR A 562 -15.84 -0.47 -21.95
C THR A 562 -17.08 -1.28 -21.60
N ALA A 563 -17.00 -2.14 -20.59
CA ALA A 563 -18.10 -2.93 -20.09
C ALA A 563 -19.26 -2.05 -19.58
N GLU A 564 -20.48 -2.56 -19.76
CA GLU A 564 -21.70 -1.88 -19.32
C GLU A 564 -21.71 -1.68 -17.81
N LYS A 565 -22.05 -0.45 -17.41
CA LYS A 565 -22.11 -0.03 -16.01
C LYS A 565 -23.33 -0.64 -15.35
N GLY A 566 -23.17 -1.17 -14.14
CA GLY A 566 -24.24 -1.75 -13.33
C GLY A 566 -23.92 -3.15 -12.86
N THR A 567 -24.98 -3.87 -12.48
CA THR A 567 -24.88 -5.21 -11.90
C THR A 567 -24.85 -6.29 -12.98
N TRP A 568 -23.73 -6.99 -13.07
CA TRP A 568 -23.58 -8.23 -13.83
C TRP A 568 -23.91 -9.41 -12.94
N ARG A 569 -24.61 -10.42 -13.48
CA ARG A 569 -25.03 -11.61 -12.71
C ARG A 569 -24.46 -12.86 -13.36
N TYR A 570 -23.74 -13.68 -12.61
CA TYR A 570 -23.25 -14.97 -13.10
C TYR A 570 -23.98 -16.12 -12.40
N ASN A 571 -24.18 -17.20 -13.15
CA ASN A 571 -24.70 -18.46 -12.67
C ASN A 571 -23.96 -19.61 -13.37
N ILE A 572 -23.13 -20.33 -12.63
CA ILE A 572 -22.22 -21.36 -13.14
C ILE A 572 -22.59 -22.69 -12.50
N CYS A 573 -23.22 -23.58 -13.27
CA CYS A 573 -23.82 -24.80 -12.73
C CYS A 573 -22.96 -26.04 -12.98
N ASN A 574 -22.81 -26.86 -11.94
CA ASN A 574 -22.16 -28.15 -12.06
C ASN A 574 -23.09 -29.13 -12.79
N SER A 575 -22.69 -29.53 -14.00
CA SER A 575 -23.39 -30.47 -14.87
C SER A 575 -23.15 -31.94 -14.50
N ARG A 576 -22.27 -32.24 -13.54
CA ARG A 576 -21.90 -33.60 -13.15
C ARG A 576 -22.78 -34.18 -12.04
N THR A 577 -22.61 -35.49 -11.87
CA THR A 577 -23.12 -36.29 -10.73
C THR A 577 -22.18 -36.31 -9.53
N ILE A 578 -20.97 -35.74 -9.65
CA ILE A 578 -20.01 -35.56 -8.56
C ILE A 578 -19.74 -34.08 -8.30
N SER A 579 -19.43 -33.73 -7.06
CA SER A 579 -18.99 -32.38 -6.70
C SER A 579 -17.68 -32.05 -7.39
N GLN A 580 -17.53 -30.80 -7.81
CA GLN A 580 -16.27 -30.27 -8.32
C GLN A 580 -16.08 -28.84 -7.87
N VAL A 581 -14.83 -28.41 -7.76
CA VAL A 581 -14.55 -27.00 -7.50
C VAL A 581 -14.71 -26.17 -8.76
N ILE A 582 -15.46 -25.09 -8.63
CA ILE A 582 -15.72 -24.09 -9.67
C ILE A 582 -15.35 -22.73 -9.10
N SER A 583 -14.71 -21.91 -9.93
CA SER A 583 -14.44 -20.54 -9.55
C SER A 583 -14.66 -19.54 -10.67
N VAL A 584 -14.88 -18.30 -10.27
CA VAL A 584 -15.02 -17.14 -11.13
C VAL A 584 -14.14 -16.01 -10.63
N ILE A 585 -13.41 -15.43 -11.57
CA ILE A 585 -12.55 -14.28 -11.35
C ILE A 585 -12.93 -13.23 -12.38
N VAL A 586 -13.15 -12.01 -11.91
CA VAL A 586 -13.49 -10.87 -12.75
C VAL A 586 -12.51 -9.76 -12.49
N ASN A 587 -11.85 -9.34 -13.56
CA ASN A 587 -10.85 -8.30 -13.55
C ASN A 587 -11.27 -7.21 -14.53
N SER A 588 -10.94 -5.96 -14.20
CA SER A 588 -11.25 -4.80 -15.03
C SER A 588 -10.23 -3.70 -14.81
N LYS A 589 -9.99 -2.88 -15.81
CA LYS A 589 -9.17 -1.67 -15.70
C LYS A 589 -10.01 -0.42 -15.48
N ALA A 590 -9.33 0.66 -15.10
CA ALA A 590 -9.91 1.99 -15.00
C ALA A 590 -10.61 2.39 -16.32
N SER A 591 -11.85 2.86 -16.23
CA SER A 591 -12.62 3.32 -17.39
C SER A 591 -12.16 4.70 -17.87
N ASP A 592 -11.60 5.51 -16.97
CA ASP A 592 -11.04 6.83 -17.26
C ASP A 592 -9.65 6.95 -16.60
N LYS A 593 -8.67 7.46 -17.35
CA LYS A 593 -7.30 7.66 -16.84
C LYS A 593 -7.22 8.77 -15.78
N ASN A 594 -8.15 9.71 -15.78
CA ASN A 594 -8.16 10.86 -14.87
C ASN A 594 -8.94 10.60 -13.58
N VAL A 595 -9.74 9.53 -13.53
CA VAL A 595 -10.53 9.17 -12.36
C VAL A 595 -10.02 7.84 -11.82
N PRO A 596 -9.19 7.84 -10.76
CA PRO A 596 -8.72 6.60 -10.17
C PRO A 596 -9.91 5.76 -9.68
N PRO A 597 -9.86 4.43 -9.87
CA PRO A 597 -10.80 3.51 -9.26
C PRO A 597 -10.73 3.52 -7.74
N ILE A 598 -11.76 2.94 -7.13
CA ILE A 598 -11.74 2.66 -5.70
C ILE A 598 -10.83 1.46 -5.45
N THR A 599 -9.85 1.65 -4.58
CA THR A 599 -8.85 0.68 -4.20
C THR A 599 -8.99 0.33 -2.72
N VAL A 600 -8.65 -0.92 -2.40
CA VAL A 600 -8.67 -1.42 -1.03
C VAL A 600 -7.30 -1.98 -0.74
N GLN A 601 -6.66 -1.52 0.33
CA GLN A 601 -5.41 -2.07 0.84
C GLN A 601 -5.65 -2.68 2.20
N ALA A 602 -5.41 -3.98 2.34
CA ALA A 602 -5.65 -4.72 3.56
C ALA A 602 -4.36 -5.33 4.12
N HIS A 603 -4.22 -5.35 5.45
CA HIS A 603 -3.11 -6.01 6.12
C HIS A 603 -3.48 -6.37 7.57
N MET A 604 -2.66 -7.23 8.17
CA MET A 604 -2.67 -7.49 9.61
C MET A 604 -1.40 -6.93 10.26
N ASN A 605 -1.45 -6.61 11.56
CA ASN A 605 -0.28 -6.15 12.31
C ASN A 605 0.80 -7.24 12.52
N ALA A 606 0.45 -8.51 12.36
CA ALA A 606 1.39 -9.63 12.44
C ALA A 606 1.04 -10.70 11.39
N MET A 607 2.03 -11.47 10.94
CA MET A 607 1.81 -12.62 10.03
C MET A 607 1.45 -13.92 10.76
N ARG A 608 1.83 -14.02 12.04
CA ARG A 608 1.54 -15.16 12.91
C ARG A 608 0.90 -14.64 14.18
N ASN A 609 -0.10 -15.34 14.67
CA ASN A 609 -0.67 -15.06 15.98
C ASN A 609 0.29 -15.50 17.10
N SER A 610 0.32 -14.74 18.19
CA SER A 610 1.07 -15.09 19.41
C SER A 610 0.19 -14.82 20.61
N TYR A 611 -0.51 -15.85 21.09
CA TYR A 611 -1.36 -15.74 22.28
C TYR A 611 -0.53 -15.26 23.48
N PRO A 612 -1.03 -14.31 24.30
CA PRO A 612 -2.37 -13.73 24.31
C PRO A 612 -2.54 -12.43 23.49
N ASN A 613 -1.55 -12.04 22.68
CA ASN A 613 -1.58 -10.78 21.93
C ASN A 613 -2.59 -10.87 20.77
N PRO A 614 -3.62 -10.01 20.73
CA PRO A 614 -4.59 -10.02 19.64
C PRO A 614 -4.00 -9.47 18.35
N MET A 615 -4.47 -9.98 17.22
CA MET A 615 -4.16 -9.41 15.91
C MET A 615 -5.15 -8.31 15.59
N ILE A 616 -4.73 -7.34 14.78
CA ILE A 616 -5.58 -6.27 14.27
C ILE A 616 -5.60 -6.39 12.75
N VAL A 617 -6.82 -6.34 12.20
CA VAL A 617 -7.04 -6.30 10.76
C VAL A 617 -7.37 -4.88 10.36
N TYR A 618 -6.68 -4.39 9.34
CA TYR A 618 -6.87 -3.05 8.78
C TYR A 618 -7.23 -3.16 7.31
N ALA A 619 -8.14 -2.29 6.85
CA ALA A 619 -8.49 -2.12 5.45
C ALA A 619 -8.65 -0.63 5.13
N SER A 620 -7.71 -0.08 4.37
CA SER A 620 -7.78 1.27 3.84
C SER A 620 -8.58 1.25 2.54
N VAL A 621 -9.67 2.01 2.49
CA VAL A 621 -10.53 2.14 1.30
C VAL A 621 -10.39 3.56 0.77
N THR A 622 -9.81 3.70 -0.42
CA THR A 622 -9.52 4.99 -1.03
C THR A 622 -9.96 5.05 -2.48
N GLN A 623 -10.20 6.27 -2.97
CA GLN A 623 -10.26 6.56 -4.40
C GLN A 623 -9.08 7.46 -4.74
N GLY A 624 -8.04 6.89 -5.33
CA GLY A 624 -6.72 7.54 -5.38
C GLY A 624 -6.19 7.77 -3.96
N LEU A 625 -5.98 9.03 -3.59
CA LEU A 625 -5.51 9.44 -2.26
C LEU A 625 -6.62 9.87 -1.31
N VAL A 626 -7.88 9.78 -1.74
CA VAL A 626 -9.02 10.26 -0.95
C VAL A 626 -9.71 9.11 -0.22
N PRO A 627 -9.86 9.21 1.11
CA PRO A 627 -10.66 8.29 1.91
C PRO A 627 -12.09 8.06 1.41
N VAL A 628 -12.53 6.81 1.43
CA VAL A 628 -13.93 6.42 1.15
C VAL A 628 -14.58 5.93 2.45
N THR A 629 -15.60 6.68 2.90
CA THR A 629 -16.31 6.42 4.17
C THR A 629 -17.73 5.93 3.90
N GLY A 630 -18.34 5.24 4.86
CA GLY A 630 -19.73 4.74 4.75
C GLY A 630 -19.90 3.45 3.94
N VAL A 631 -18.81 2.73 3.65
CA VAL A 631 -18.85 1.43 2.97
C VAL A 631 -18.89 0.29 4.00
N LYS A 632 -19.38 -0.88 3.59
CA LYS A 632 -19.35 -2.11 4.39
C LYS A 632 -18.09 -2.89 4.05
N VAL A 633 -17.21 -3.06 5.02
CA VAL A 633 -15.95 -3.78 4.84
C VAL A 633 -15.99 -5.08 5.63
N ARG A 634 -15.74 -6.20 4.97
CA ARG A 634 -15.69 -7.53 5.57
C ARG A 634 -14.37 -8.21 5.24
N ALA A 635 -13.60 -8.53 6.26
CA ALA A 635 -12.45 -9.42 6.16
C ALA A 635 -12.91 -10.88 6.16
N ILE A 636 -12.24 -11.68 5.34
CA ILE A 636 -12.35 -13.11 5.19
C ILE A 636 -10.96 -13.64 5.54
N ILE A 637 -10.87 -14.31 6.68
CA ILE A 637 -9.61 -14.76 7.27
C ILE A 637 -9.59 -16.28 7.21
N GLU A 638 -8.56 -16.89 6.63
CA GLU A 638 -8.46 -18.34 6.53
C GLU A 638 -7.17 -18.88 7.14
N THR A 639 -7.25 -20.05 7.78
CA THR A 639 -6.10 -20.73 8.39
C THR A 639 -5.35 -21.60 7.39
N ASP A 640 -4.12 -22.02 7.71
CA ASP A 640 -3.35 -23.01 6.93
C ASP A 640 -4.08 -24.34 6.67
N VAL A 641 -5.07 -24.69 7.50
CA VAL A 641 -5.87 -25.92 7.39
C VAL A 641 -7.15 -25.71 6.54
N GLY A 642 -7.46 -24.46 6.19
CA GLY A 642 -8.60 -24.06 5.35
C GLY A 642 -9.85 -23.63 6.11
N ASN A 643 -9.74 -23.26 7.40
CA ASN A 643 -10.90 -22.78 8.17
C ASN A 643 -11.12 -21.28 7.95
N ILE A 644 -12.31 -20.90 7.49
CA ILE A 644 -12.66 -19.52 7.15
C ILE A 644 -13.42 -18.83 8.30
N THR A 645 -13.01 -17.61 8.64
CA THR A 645 -13.66 -16.72 9.61
C THR A 645 -13.98 -15.38 8.96
N TYR A 646 -15.18 -14.84 9.23
CA TYR A 646 -15.62 -13.55 8.70
C TYR A 646 -15.60 -12.48 9.79
N LEU A 647 -15.04 -11.30 9.48
CA LEU A 647 -14.92 -10.18 10.40
C LEU A 647 -15.35 -8.87 9.74
N ASP A 648 -16.44 -8.27 10.21
CA ASP A 648 -16.87 -6.94 9.75
C ASP A 648 -15.98 -5.86 10.39
N LEU A 649 -15.31 -5.06 9.56
CA LEU A 649 -14.40 -3.97 9.96
C LEU A 649 -15.17 -2.64 10.02
N LEU A 650 -14.76 -1.74 10.93
CA LEU A 650 -15.47 -0.48 11.22
C LEU A 650 -14.53 0.72 11.12
N ASP A 651 -15.08 1.83 10.61
CA ASP A 651 -14.47 3.17 10.58
C ASP A 651 -15.36 4.09 11.46
N ASN A 652 -15.17 4.00 12.78
CA ASN A 652 -16.01 4.63 13.81
C ASN A 652 -15.23 5.37 14.91
N GLY A 653 -13.90 5.39 14.86
CA GLY A 653 -12.97 5.94 15.85
C GLY A 653 -13.00 5.23 17.19
N ALA A 654 -13.29 3.91 17.21
CA ALA A 654 -13.35 3.12 18.44
C ALA A 654 -12.63 1.77 18.33
N GLY A 655 -12.08 1.32 19.45
CA GLY A 655 -11.41 0.02 19.55
C GLY A 655 -10.11 -0.01 18.76
N ALA A 656 -10.06 -0.82 17.70
CA ALA A 656 -8.90 -0.89 16.82
C ALA A 656 -8.82 0.33 15.88
N ASP A 657 -9.93 1.02 15.67
CA ASP A 657 -9.99 2.18 14.80
C ASP A 657 -9.69 3.46 15.59
N VAL A 658 -8.66 4.17 15.15
CA VAL A 658 -8.09 5.31 15.86
C VAL A 658 -8.80 6.61 15.49
N VAL A 659 -9.17 6.78 14.22
CA VAL A 659 -9.74 8.02 13.70
C VAL A 659 -11.02 7.73 12.94
N LYS A 660 -12.11 8.34 13.40
CA LYS A 660 -13.42 8.18 12.75
C LYS A 660 -13.47 8.87 11.39
N ASN A 661 -14.05 8.19 10.41
CA ASN A 661 -14.30 8.62 9.03
C ASN A 661 -13.02 9.01 8.26
N ASP A 662 -11.92 8.31 8.50
CA ASP A 662 -10.66 8.52 7.77
C ASP A 662 -10.47 7.54 6.60
N GLY A 663 -11.47 6.67 6.34
CA GLY A 663 -11.43 5.66 5.27
C GLY A 663 -10.68 4.38 5.66
N ILE A 664 -10.26 4.25 6.92
CA ILE A 664 -9.53 3.11 7.44
C ILE A 664 -10.47 2.31 8.34
N TYR A 665 -10.79 1.11 7.90
CA TYR A 665 -11.68 0.20 8.63
C TYR A 665 -10.83 -0.81 9.37
N SER A 666 -11.01 -0.93 10.68
CA SER A 666 -10.21 -1.87 11.46
C SER A 666 -11.00 -2.59 12.55
N LYS A 667 -10.47 -3.73 12.99
CA LYS A 667 -11.03 -4.51 14.09
C LYS A 667 -10.02 -5.48 14.68
N TYR A 668 -10.16 -5.74 15.97
CA TYR A 668 -9.44 -6.81 16.65
C TYR A 668 -9.94 -8.19 16.22
N PHE A 669 -9.00 -9.08 15.97
CA PHE A 669 -9.22 -10.49 15.70
C PHE A 669 -8.77 -11.33 16.91
N PHE A 670 -9.74 -11.76 17.71
CA PHE A 670 -9.53 -12.54 18.95
C PHE A 670 -9.76 -14.04 18.78
N SER A 671 -10.48 -14.44 17.74
CA SER A 671 -10.98 -15.81 17.53
C SER A 671 -10.09 -16.59 16.58
N TYR A 672 -8.82 -16.77 16.96
CA TYR A 672 -7.91 -17.65 16.23
C TYR A 672 -8.09 -19.10 16.71
N PRO A 673 -8.58 -20.03 15.86
CA PRO A 673 -8.80 -21.43 16.25
C PRO A 673 -7.49 -22.19 16.49
N GLU A 674 -6.39 -21.77 15.87
CA GLU A 674 -5.08 -22.44 15.92
C GLU A 674 -3.92 -21.43 15.85
N ASN A 675 -2.70 -21.84 16.21
CA ASN A 675 -1.50 -21.04 15.97
C ASN A 675 -0.96 -21.34 14.57
N GLY A 676 -0.67 -20.31 13.76
CA GLY A 676 -0.20 -20.53 12.39
C GLY A 676 -0.24 -19.28 11.53
N ARG A 677 -0.13 -19.48 10.21
CA ARG A 677 -0.33 -18.40 9.24
C ARG A 677 -1.81 -18.26 8.92
N TYR A 678 -2.16 -17.03 8.60
CA TYR A 678 -3.52 -16.64 8.23
C TYR A 678 -3.50 -15.93 6.88
N SER A 679 -4.43 -16.30 6.01
CA SER A 679 -4.75 -15.55 4.81
C SER A 679 -5.78 -14.46 5.10
N LEU A 680 -5.63 -13.33 4.41
CA LEU A 680 -6.54 -12.19 4.52
C LEU A 680 -7.06 -11.81 3.14
N LYS A 681 -8.38 -11.81 3.00
CA LYS A 681 -9.09 -11.25 1.86
C LYS A 681 -10.12 -10.25 2.36
N VAL A 682 -10.25 -9.10 1.71
CA VAL A 682 -11.23 -8.08 2.12
C VAL A 682 -12.22 -7.83 1.01
N ARG A 683 -13.49 -7.84 1.38
CA ARG A 683 -14.62 -7.51 0.52
C ARG A 683 -15.23 -6.19 0.98
N VAL A 684 -15.28 -5.22 0.07
CA VAL A 684 -15.87 -3.91 0.28
C VAL A 684 -17.15 -3.81 -0.53
N GLU A 685 -18.24 -3.39 0.12
CA GLU A 685 -19.56 -3.22 -0.48
C GLU A 685 -20.10 -1.81 -0.14
N GLY A 686 -20.38 -1.00 -1.16
CA GLY A 686 -20.95 0.33 -1.01
C GLY A 686 -22.38 0.27 -0.48
N LYS A 687 -22.72 1.21 0.42
CA LYS A 687 -24.06 1.41 0.97
C LYS A 687 -24.54 2.84 0.73
N ASP A 688 -25.84 3.06 0.91
CA ASP A 688 -26.41 4.42 1.00
C ASP A 688 -25.65 5.23 2.08
N GLY A 689 -25.09 6.38 1.68
CA GLY A 689 -24.26 7.22 2.55
C GLY A 689 -22.75 7.13 2.29
N SER A 690 -22.30 6.29 1.34
CA SER A 690 -20.89 6.24 0.93
C SER A 690 -20.42 7.60 0.39
N ARG A 691 -19.30 8.12 0.89
CA ARG A 691 -18.78 9.43 0.50
C ARG A 691 -17.26 9.50 0.55
N LEU A 692 -16.71 10.35 -0.30
CA LEU A 692 -15.33 10.80 -0.19
C LEU A 692 -15.19 11.72 1.03
N ALA A 693 -14.23 11.41 1.90
CA ALA A 693 -13.91 12.20 3.08
C ALA A 693 -12.56 12.90 2.93
N THR A 694 -12.31 13.92 3.74
CA THR A 694 -11.04 14.64 3.80
C THR A 694 -10.09 13.98 4.79
N PRO A 695 -8.78 13.86 4.47
CA PRO A 695 -7.77 13.45 5.45
C PRO A 695 -7.76 14.38 6.67
N THR A 696 -7.64 13.80 7.86
CA THR A 696 -7.80 14.44 9.18
C THR A 696 -6.47 14.90 9.81
N SER A 697 -5.37 14.19 9.61
CA SER A 697 -4.01 14.60 10.05
C SER A 697 -3.38 15.50 8.99
N ARG A 698 -2.87 16.69 9.33
CA ARG A 698 -2.19 17.63 8.41
C ARG A 698 -1.27 18.55 9.19
N ALA A 699 -0.10 18.88 8.65
CA ALA A 699 0.79 19.89 9.20
C ALA A 699 0.03 21.19 9.54
N MET A 700 0.37 21.81 10.68
CA MET A 700 -0.31 23.01 11.14
C MET A 700 -0.21 24.15 10.10
N TYR A 701 -1.35 24.54 9.52
CA TYR A 701 -1.46 25.74 8.67
C TYR A 701 -1.48 26.98 9.58
N MET A 702 -0.41 27.77 9.54
CA MET A 702 -0.38 29.03 10.30
C MET A 702 -1.03 30.17 9.52
N SER A 703 -2.25 30.52 9.92
CA SER A 703 -3.04 31.59 9.28
C SER A 703 -2.50 33.01 9.50
N GLY A 704 -1.47 33.16 10.33
CA GLY A 704 -0.78 34.41 10.63
C GLY A 704 0.17 34.27 11.81
N TYR A 705 0.92 35.35 12.08
CA TYR A 705 1.73 35.51 13.28
C TYR A 705 1.52 36.92 13.83
N VAL A 706 1.83 37.09 15.11
CA VAL A 706 1.95 38.41 15.71
C VAL A 706 3.40 38.87 15.53
N GLU A 707 3.61 39.97 14.80
CA GLU A 707 4.91 40.65 14.78
C GLU A 707 4.99 41.59 15.97
N ASN A 708 5.80 41.22 16.96
CA ASN A 708 6.16 42.15 18.02
C ASN A 708 7.06 43.23 17.41
N ALA A 709 6.66 44.50 17.59
CA ALA A 709 7.41 45.67 17.15
C ALA A 709 8.79 45.77 17.80
#